data_AF-A0A919X0G7-F1
#
_entry.id   AF-A0A919X0G7-F1
#
_cell.length_a   1.000
_cell.length_b   1.000
_cell.length_c   1.000
_cell.angle_alpha   90.00
_cell.angle_beta   90.00
_cell.angle_gamma   90.00
#
_symmetry.space_group_name_H-M   'P 1'
#
loop_
_entity.id
_entity.type
_entity.pdbx_description
1 polymer ?
#
loop_
_entity_poly.entity_id
_entity_poly.type
_entity_poly.pdbx_seq_one_letter_code
_entity_poly.pdbx_strand_id
1 'polypeptide(L)'
;MKNLHRKKLLVFVFVLPLIYHLLPMQGSAEGDLPTTGFEETNGERWTTFEEEQLFLQELDKLSERITYKQIGESVEGRPLHLAKIAYPSPPSDESIETGRSILIMGTQHGNEPSGREMALKVMRDLAFTEDPEILEMLSKSTVLIIPTVNPDGREADRRISSEGVDLNRDQLELKTPEGQIIASVLNQYQPDLTLDAHERIEGPNVSLLGPTSLNVYDGILALNDELITDFMVPDIEEAGLTTGPYPGTGAPRTVRNIIGLRHGLGILVETTWVDDFATRVEGQMAAVESVFRFYQERFVEIGEVVEEARVQKEEAGRNQSEPYYLNGSAGDDPSKSDILDPPPYGYLLNNEQAEEIRTQIELFSLDTEQVSENGVFISMAQPMMTVIPFIMDERSDYRLVEGIALYDPAIDPGSIAPPALPEPLQFSTDFSEDEVGSPPDDWSPLWRESGWTVMDNPSRLQHAVTENGGRRVLAWDKVGDIRGDVEVSALVRANGGNSAMFQVQLLASEEKGHETSYYLDILGQGSASIPNHIRINRNFDSRFLVLETVELPFEVKENNWYQVVFQREGDLLRGKVWPYGEDEPENWQITAEDRFINIGKIGVGHVTTGMVNDWAYFSVGTAGASAPRVPENILPEIDKSLPQYRVNEINAEGLSESNFTVESWGLLVKSLSEAEEILANSEATQEEVDQVLSALNQAYAGLKSAPAQFETDFSKNNVGETPSDWTRFWNDSNWTVRENPIRLEHDVEAGGRSALAWDLVGEIRGDVEVAGLVKAFGNGTTLFQLPLHISGNSGSENSYYLDLRTAGTVRINRNLNSGFTTLKNKKVPFTVEEDTWYQAVLQREGNMLRGKVWPFGEAEPEEWQVEVVDESHDRGYVGFSHVSDTRVNDWAYFGVGVGGEPAPRAPEDIFKPS
;
A
#
# COMPACT_ATOMS: atom_id res chain seq x y z
N MET A 1 -39.44 20.24 -58.02
CA MET A 1 -40.83 19.99 -58.49
C MET A 1 -40.83 18.85 -59.51
N LYS A 2 -41.62 17.80 -59.22
CA LYS A 2 -42.16 16.74 -60.10
C LYS A 2 -41.24 15.66 -60.71
N ASN A 3 -41.45 14.46 -60.17
CA ASN A 3 -41.24 13.12 -60.75
C ASN A 3 -41.73 12.98 -62.19
N LEU A 4 -41.04 12.16 -63.00
CA LEU A 4 -41.70 11.12 -63.81
C LEU A 4 -40.71 10.00 -64.23
N HIS A 5 -41.18 8.76 -64.04
CA HIS A 5 -40.53 7.49 -64.37
C HIS A 5 -40.06 7.35 -65.82
N ARG A 6 -38.89 6.73 -66.01
CA ARG A 6 -38.57 5.90 -67.18
C ARG A 6 -38.04 4.54 -66.75
N LYS A 7 -38.82 3.50 -67.00
CA LYS A 7 -38.40 2.09 -67.04
C LYS A 7 -37.46 1.86 -68.23
N LYS A 8 -36.26 1.30 -68.00
CA LYS A 8 -35.48 0.45 -68.93
C LYS A 8 -34.61 -0.48 -68.07
N LEU A 9 -34.95 -1.77 -68.04
CA LEU A 9 -34.39 -2.85 -68.86
C LEU A 9 -33.06 -3.35 -68.28
N LEU A 10 -33.19 -4.45 -67.53
CA LEU A 10 -32.13 -5.31 -67.02
C LEU A 10 -31.18 -5.72 -68.16
N VAL A 11 -29.90 -5.42 -68.02
CA VAL A 11 -28.81 -6.19 -68.63
C VAL A 11 -27.89 -6.57 -67.48
N PHE A 12 -27.94 -7.84 -67.09
CA PHE A 12 -26.99 -8.45 -66.17
C PHE A 12 -25.63 -8.51 -66.87
N VAL A 13 -24.67 -7.72 -66.40
CA VAL A 13 -23.26 -8.00 -66.57
C VAL A 13 -22.79 -8.52 -65.22
N PHE A 14 -22.52 -9.83 -65.15
CA PHE A 14 -21.80 -10.42 -64.03
C PHE A 14 -20.38 -9.86 -64.05
N VAL A 15 -20.08 -8.95 -63.12
CA VAL A 15 -18.72 -8.73 -62.63
C VAL A 15 -18.67 -9.48 -61.31
N LEU A 16 -17.99 -10.64 -61.30
CA LEU A 16 -17.67 -11.33 -60.05
C LEU A 16 -16.80 -10.39 -59.20
N PRO A 17 -17.13 -10.14 -57.92
CA PRO A 17 -16.15 -9.64 -56.98
C PRO A 17 -15.10 -10.74 -56.77
N LEU A 18 -13.83 -10.38 -56.98
CA LEU A 18 -12.70 -11.22 -56.59
C LEU A 18 -12.70 -11.23 -55.06
N ILE A 19 -13.13 -12.34 -54.48
CA ILE A 19 -13.09 -12.57 -53.04
C ILE A 19 -11.62 -12.83 -52.68
N TYR A 20 -10.97 -11.85 -52.06
CA TYR A 20 -9.73 -12.10 -51.30
C TYR A 20 -10.15 -12.67 -49.95
N HIS A 21 -9.88 -13.95 -49.72
CA HIS A 21 -9.87 -14.49 -48.36
C HIS A 21 -8.48 -14.19 -47.79
N LEU A 22 -8.39 -13.25 -46.85
CA LEU A 22 -7.27 -13.17 -45.91
C LEU A 22 -7.31 -14.45 -45.08
N LEU A 23 -6.34 -15.34 -45.33
CA LEU A 23 -6.05 -16.46 -44.44
C LEU A 23 -5.22 -15.89 -43.27
N PRO A 24 -5.36 -16.43 -42.05
CA PRO A 24 -4.43 -16.11 -40.96
C PRO A 24 -2.99 -16.40 -41.42
N MET A 25 -2.02 -15.57 -40.98
CA MET A 25 -0.60 -15.74 -41.31
C MET A 25 -0.13 -17.16 -40.98
N GLN A 26 -0.05 -18.03 -41.99
CA GLN A 26 0.49 -19.39 -41.83
C GLN A 26 1.94 -19.41 -42.30
N GLY A 27 2.86 -19.33 -41.34
CA GLY A 27 4.29 -19.57 -41.57
C GLY A 27 4.54 -21.04 -41.94
N SER A 28 5.30 -21.29 -43.01
CA SER A 28 5.72 -22.63 -43.41
C SER A 28 7.20 -22.85 -43.07
N ALA A 29 7.48 -23.41 -41.89
CA ALA A 29 8.78 -24.00 -41.58
C ALA A 29 8.62 -25.52 -41.37
N GLU A 30 9.57 -26.33 -41.85
CA GLU A 30 9.65 -27.76 -41.52
C GLU A 30 10.08 -27.91 -40.05
N GLY A 31 9.10 -27.94 -39.15
CA GLY A 31 9.22 -28.08 -37.69
C GLY A 31 8.03 -27.39 -37.02
N ASP A 32 7.57 -27.88 -35.86
CA ASP A 32 6.53 -27.17 -35.10
C ASP A 32 7.11 -25.81 -34.66
N LEU A 33 6.45 -24.71 -35.05
CA LEU A 33 6.86 -23.36 -34.64
C LEU A 33 6.72 -23.21 -33.11
N PRO A 34 7.53 -22.34 -32.45
CA PRO A 34 7.39 -22.10 -31.02
C PRO A 34 5.96 -21.68 -30.64
N THR A 35 5.43 -22.25 -29.57
CA THR A 35 4.09 -21.94 -29.04
C THR A 35 4.19 -21.25 -27.69
N THR A 36 3.30 -20.31 -27.43
CA THR A 36 3.16 -19.67 -26.12
C THR A 36 2.49 -20.63 -25.12
N GLY A 37 2.65 -20.41 -23.82
CA GLY A 37 1.94 -21.21 -22.79
C GLY A 37 0.42 -21.07 -22.89
N PHE A 38 -0.06 -19.91 -23.35
CA PHE A 38 -1.46 -19.70 -23.71
C PHE A 38 -1.92 -20.64 -24.83
N GLU A 39 -1.15 -20.78 -25.90
CA GLU A 39 -1.46 -21.68 -27.01
C GLU A 39 -1.35 -23.16 -26.63
N GLU A 40 -0.34 -23.53 -25.84
CA GLU A 40 -0.15 -24.92 -25.37
C GLU A 40 -1.34 -25.41 -24.53
N THR A 41 -2.00 -24.49 -23.83
CA THR A 41 -3.18 -24.79 -23.02
C THR A 41 -4.50 -24.51 -23.71
N ASN A 42 -4.50 -24.20 -25.01
CA ASN A 42 -5.69 -23.82 -25.78
C ASN A 42 -6.48 -22.67 -25.11
N GLY A 43 -5.79 -21.72 -24.52
CA GLY A 43 -6.38 -20.55 -23.86
C GLY A 43 -6.98 -20.81 -22.48
N GLU A 44 -6.76 -21.98 -21.87
CA GLU A 44 -7.23 -22.27 -20.50
C GLU A 44 -6.51 -21.43 -19.43
N ARG A 45 -5.29 -20.96 -19.71
CA ARG A 45 -4.53 -20.05 -18.84
C ARG A 45 -3.62 -19.13 -19.65
N TRP A 46 -3.18 -18.05 -19.01
CA TRP A 46 -2.15 -17.15 -19.54
C TRP A 46 -0.75 -17.77 -19.51
N THR A 47 0.13 -17.28 -20.37
CA THR A 47 1.56 -17.64 -20.39
C THR A 47 2.22 -17.18 -19.08
N THR A 48 3.03 -18.03 -18.42
CA THR A 48 3.74 -17.61 -17.20
C THR A 48 4.97 -16.77 -17.53
N PHE A 49 5.52 -16.08 -16.54
CA PHE A 49 6.78 -15.35 -16.71
C PHE A 49 7.90 -16.25 -17.23
N GLU A 50 8.08 -17.46 -16.68
CA GLU A 50 9.12 -18.39 -17.14
C GLU A 50 8.89 -18.86 -18.59
N GLU A 51 7.65 -19.10 -18.98
CA GLU A 51 7.30 -19.51 -20.34
C GLU A 51 7.57 -18.39 -21.35
N GLU A 52 7.26 -17.15 -21.00
CA GLU A 52 7.64 -15.98 -21.81
C GLU A 52 9.16 -15.92 -22.03
N GLN A 53 9.95 -16.09 -20.96
CA GLN A 53 11.41 -16.08 -21.07
C GLN A 53 11.95 -17.18 -21.99
N LEU A 54 11.39 -18.39 -21.89
CA LEU A 54 11.78 -19.52 -22.73
C LEU A 54 11.38 -19.29 -24.19
N PHE A 55 10.19 -18.75 -24.42
CA PHE A 55 9.68 -18.45 -25.76
C PHE A 55 10.54 -17.40 -26.48
N LEU A 56 10.90 -16.30 -25.81
CA LEU A 56 11.78 -15.26 -26.37
C LEU A 56 13.17 -15.83 -26.72
N GLN A 57 13.73 -16.65 -25.84
CA GLN A 57 15.00 -17.34 -26.08
C GLN A 57 14.96 -18.30 -27.26
N GLU A 58 13.81 -18.91 -27.52
CA GLU A 58 13.64 -19.85 -28.63
C GLU A 58 13.51 -19.11 -29.96
N LEU A 59 12.71 -18.04 -30.03
CA LEU A 59 12.58 -17.22 -31.23
C LEU A 59 13.92 -16.66 -31.72
N ASP A 60 14.70 -16.07 -30.81
CA ASP A 60 16.03 -15.51 -31.09
C ASP A 60 17.02 -16.54 -31.65
N LYS A 61 16.90 -17.80 -31.23
CA LYS A 61 17.76 -18.89 -31.73
C LYS A 61 17.33 -19.40 -33.10
N LEU A 62 16.04 -19.35 -33.40
CA LEU A 62 15.45 -19.99 -34.58
C LEU A 62 15.32 -19.05 -35.78
N SER A 63 15.33 -17.73 -35.59
CA SER A 63 15.18 -16.77 -36.69
C SER A 63 16.17 -15.59 -36.59
N GLU A 64 16.92 -15.36 -37.65
CA GLU A 64 17.80 -14.18 -37.78
C GLU A 64 17.03 -12.86 -37.91
N ARG A 65 15.70 -12.91 -38.11
CA ARG A 65 14.84 -11.72 -38.25
C ARG A 65 14.49 -11.07 -36.93
N ILE A 66 14.69 -11.76 -35.81
CA ILE A 66 14.37 -11.26 -34.47
C ILE A 66 15.63 -11.25 -33.62
N THR A 67 15.76 -10.18 -32.83
CA THR A 67 16.65 -10.16 -31.67
C THR A 67 15.86 -9.71 -30.46
N TYR A 68 16.16 -10.22 -29.27
CA TYR A 68 15.59 -9.69 -28.02
C TYR A 68 16.70 -9.34 -27.02
N LYS A 69 16.46 -8.32 -26.22
CA LYS A 69 17.42 -7.82 -25.23
C LYS A 69 16.69 -7.35 -23.97
N GLN A 70 17.25 -7.62 -22.80
CA GLN A 70 16.84 -6.96 -21.57
C GLN A 70 17.19 -5.46 -21.64
N ILE A 71 16.20 -4.60 -21.42
CA ILE A 71 16.33 -3.13 -21.48
C ILE A 71 16.26 -2.46 -20.10
N GLY A 72 15.92 -3.21 -19.06
CA GLY A 72 15.96 -2.76 -17.67
C GLY A 72 15.30 -3.77 -16.74
N GLU A 73 14.99 -3.33 -15.53
CA GLU A 73 14.32 -4.13 -14.50
C GLU A 73 13.16 -3.33 -13.90
N SER A 74 12.11 -4.03 -13.48
CA SER A 74 11.03 -3.49 -12.68
C SER A 74 11.49 -3.16 -11.27
N VAL A 75 10.61 -2.54 -10.47
CA VAL A 75 10.90 -2.23 -9.07
C VAL A 75 11.27 -3.48 -8.25
N GLU A 76 10.59 -4.62 -8.44
CA GLU A 76 10.96 -5.89 -7.77
C GLU A 76 12.10 -6.65 -8.47
N GLY A 77 12.78 -6.03 -9.44
CA GLY A 77 13.96 -6.59 -10.11
C GLY A 77 13.66 -7.61 -11.23
N ARG A 78 12.44 -7.63 -11.78
CA ARG A 78 12.11 -8.50 -12.93
C ARG A 78 12.55 -7.86 -14.25
N PRO A 79 13.15 -8.62 -15.18
CA PRO A 79 13.67 -8.06 -16.42
C PRO A 79 12.55 -7.63 -17.39
N LEU A 80 12.69 -6.44 -17.97
CA LEU A 80 11.90 -5.98 -19.12
C LEU A 80 12.68 -6.23 -20.41
N HIS A 81 12.00 -6.73 -21.43
CA HIS A 81 12.62 -7.10 -22.71
C HIS A 81 12.09 -6.27 -23.89
N LEU A 82 12.99 -5.96 -24.81
CA LEU A 82 12.67 -5.41 -26.13
C LEU A 82 13.04 -6.40 -27.21
N ALA A 83 12.06 -6.82 -28.00
CA ALA A 83 12.28 -7.53 -29.26
C ALA A 83 12.36 -6.53 -30.41
N LYS A 84 13.26 -6.80 -31.37
CA LYS A 84 13.41 -6.05 -32.62
C LYS A 84 13.27 -7.02 -33.76
N ILE A 85 12.35 -6.74 -34.68
CA ILE A 85 12.07 -7.59 -35.84
C ILE A 85 12.22 -6.78 -37.13
N ALA A 86 13.04 -7.26 -38.07
CA ALA A 86 13.19 -6.69 -39.41
C ALA A 86 13.68 -7.76 -40.41
N TYR A 87 13.65 -7.45 -41.71
CA TYR A 87 14.08 -8.36 -42.77
C TYR A 87 15.28 -7.80 -43.56
N PRO A 88 16.36 -8.59 -43.81
CA PRO A 88 16.54 -10.00 -43.41
C PRO A 88 16.91 -10.19 -41.93
N SER A 89 17.40 -9.15 -41.25
CA SER A 89 17.72 -9.14 -39.82
C SER A 89 17.56 -7.71 -39.26
N PRO A 90 17.35 -7.54 -37.94
CA PRO A 90 17.32 -6.22 -37.31
C PRO A 90 18.61 -5.43 -37.56
N PRO A 91 18.53 -4.13 -37.92
CA PRO A 91 19.72 -3.30 -38.10
C PRO A 91 20.29 -2.83 -36.74
N SER A 92 21.37 -2.04 -36.75
CA SER A 92 21.95 -1.48 -35.52
C SER A 92 21.01 -0.44 -34.89
N ASP A 93 21.16 -0.19 -33.59
CA ASP A 93 20.36 0.82 -32.87
C ASP A 93 20.39 2.21 -33.53
N GLU A 94 21.57 2.67 -33.95
CA GLU A 94 21.77 3.94 -34.68
C GLU A 94 21.01 3.99 -36.03
N SER A 95 20.88 2.84 -36.69
CA SER A 95 20.12 2.75 -37.94
C SER A 95 18.61 2.73 -37.71
N ILE A 96 18.15 2.26 -36.55
CA ILE A 96 16.73 2.29 -36.16
C ILE A 96 16.34 3.71 -35.74
N GLU A 97 17.17 4.38 -34.95
CA GLU A 97 16.99 5.76 -34.49
C GLU A 97 16.76 6.75 -35.64
N THR A 98 17.48 6.57 -36.75
CA THR A 98 17.35 7.39 -37.96
C THR A 98 16.45 6.76 -39.03
N GLY A 99 15.88 5.60 -38.73
CA GLY A 99 15.04 4.80 -39.60
C GLY A 99 13.54 4.97 -39.33
N ARG A 100 12.76 4.01 -39.81
CA ARG A 100 11.31 3.94 -39.60
C ARG A 100 11.00 2.77 -38.68
N SER A 101 10.14 2.99 -37.69
CA SER A 101 9.81 1.94 -36.74
C SER A 101 8.39 2.02 -36.20
N ILE A 102 7.87 0.87 -35.80
CA ILE A 102 6.60 0.72 -35.06
C ILE A 102 6.95 0.16 -33.69
N LEU A 103 6.30 0.63 -32.63
CA LEU A 103 6.38 0.05 -31.29
C LEU A 103 5.06 -0.62 -30.91
N ILE A 104 5.12 -1.82 -30.36
CA ILE A 104 3.97 -2.54 -29.79
C ILE A 104 4.27 -2.82 -28.31
N MET A 105 3.33 -2.45 -27.45
CA MET A 105 3.44 -2.67 -26.01
C MET A 105 2.27 -3.47 -25.47
N GLY A 106 2.56 -4.47 -24.64
CA GLY A 106 1.58 -5.26 -23.92
C GLY A 106 1.71 -5.11 -22.40
N THR A 107 0.58 -5.29 -21.70
CA THR A 107 0.53 -5.43 -20.24
C THR A 107 1.22 -4.27 -19.51
N GLN A 108 0.80 -3.04 -19.80
CA GLN A 108 1.08 -1.88 -18.95
C GLN A 108 0.38 -2.01 -17.60
N HIS A 109 -0.87 -2.48 -17.62
CA HIS A 109 -1.54 -2.94 -16.43
C HIS A 109 -1.34 -4.43 -16.28
N GLY A 110 -0.86 -4.86 -15.13
CA GLY A 110 -0.51 -6.25 -14.89
C GLY A 110 -1.70 -7.21 -14.96
N ASN A 111 -2.92 -6.77 -14.66
CA ASN A 111 -4.14 -7.59 -14.77
C ASN A 111 -4.77 -7.59 -16.17
N GLU A 112 -4.04 -7.11 -17.19
CA GLU A 112 -4.48 -7.01 -18.59
C GLU A 112 -3.54 -7.85 -19.50
N PRO A 113 -3.61 -9.20 -19.43
CA PRO A 113 -2.67 -10.10 -20.11
C PRO A 113 -2.87 -10.27 -21.62
N SER A 114 -4.04 -9.93 -22.20
CA SER A 114 -4.32 -10.28 -23.61
C SER A 114 -3.36 -9.60 -24.59
N GLY A 115 -2.95 -8.35 -24.31
CA GLY A 115 -1.98 -7.60 -25.11
C GLY A 115 -0.60 -8.27 -25.17
N ARG A 116 -0.17 -8.89 -24.07
CA ARG A 116 1.08 -9.66 -24.03
C ARG A 116 1.01 -10.92 -24.87
N GLU A 117 -0.09 -11.67 -24.80
CA GLU A 117 -0.25 -12.88 -25.62
C GLU A 117 -0.28 -12.53 -27.12
N MET A 118 -0.93 -11.42 -27.50
CA MET A 118 -0.83 -10.87 -28.85
C MET A 118 0.61 -10.54 -29.22
N ALA A 119 1.33 -9.81 -28.36
CA ALA A 119 2.72 -9.41 -28.64
C ALA A 119 3.62 -10.61 -28.90
N LEU A 120 3.50 -11.68 -28.10
CA LEU A 120 4.29 -12.91 -28.29
C LEU A 120 3.94 -13.64 -29.60
N LYS A 121 2.65 -13.73 -29.94
CA LYS A 121 2.20 -14.33 -31.21
C LYS A 121 2.71 -13.54 -32.41
N VAL A 122 2.57 -12.21 -32.38
CA VAL A 122 3.09 -11.30 -33.43
C VAL A 122 4.59 -11.46 -33.60
N MET A 123 5.38 -11.56 -32.52
CA MET A 123 6.82 -11.78 -32.62
C MET A 123 7.14 -13.04 -33.42
N ARG A 124 6.48 -14.17 -33.10
CA ARG A 124 6.67 -15.42 -33.85
C ARG A 124 6.23 -15.27 -35.31
N ASP A 125 5.04 -14.72 -35.54
CA ASP A 125 4.45 -14.66 -36.87
C ASP A 125 5.33 -13.80 -37.80
N LEU A 126 5.86 -12.67 -37.33
CA LEU A 126 6.82 -11.84 -38.08
C LEU A 126 8.19 -12.54 -38.25
N ALA A 127 8.66 -13.28 -37.25
CA ALA A 127 9.94 -13.98 -37.32
C ALA A 127 9.97 -15.09 -38.39
N PHE A 128 8.81 -15.66 -38.73
CA PHE A 128 8.68 -16.79 -39.67
C PHE A 128 7.73 -16.55 -40.85
N THR A 129 7.23 -15.32 -41.04
CA THR A 129 6.33 -15.00 -42.15
C THR A 129 7.01 -15.21 -43.51
N GLU A 130 6.27 -15.72 -44.47
CA GLU A 130 6.68 -15.74 -45.89
C GLU A 130 5.76 -14.85 -46.74
N ASP A 131 4.93 -14.03 -46.09
CA ASP A 131 4.06 -13.07 -46.75
C ASP A 131 4.91 -11.96 -47.40
N PRO A 132 4.88 -11.82 -48.74
CA PRO A 132 5.65 -10.80 -49.45
C PRO A 132 5.37 -9.37 -48.98
N GLU A 133 4.13 -9.07 -48.57
CA GLU A 133 3.71 -7.73 -48.15
C GLU A 133 4.34 -7.35 -46.80
N ILE A 134 4.33 -8.30 -45.86
CA ILE A 134 4.96 -8.14 -44.54
C ILE A 134 6.48 -8.10 -44.66
N LEU A 135 7.08 -8.97 -45.50
CA LEU A 135 8.52 -8.94 -45.75
C LEU A 135 8.96 -7.61 -46.38
N GLU A 136 8.14 -7.03 -47.25
CA GLU A 136 8.41 -5.69 -47.78
C GLU A 136 8.36 -4.62 -46.68
N MET A 137 7.36 -4.65 -45.80
CA MET A 137 7.28 -3.74 -44.64
C MET A 137 8.50 -3.87 -43.72
N LEU A 138 8.86 -5.10 -43.34
CA LEU A 138 10.01 -5.41 -42.49
C LEU A 138 11.36 -5.09 -43.15
N SER A 139 11.43 -4.96 -44.48
CA SER A 139 12.64 -4.52 -45.19
C SER A 139 12.84 -3.01 -45.17
N LYS A 140 11.78 -2.24 -44.86
CA LYS A 140 11.77 -0.77 -44.85
C LYS A 140 11.67 -0.18 -43.44
N SER A 141 11.28 -0.99 -42.46
CA SER A 141 11.03 -0.56 -41.09
C SER A 141 11.40 -1.66 -40.08
N THR A 142 11.57 -1.27 -38.83
CA THR A 142 11.77 -2.20 -37.72
C THR A 142 10.53 -2.23 -36.83
N VAL A 143 10.04 -3.43 -36.49
CA VAL A 143 8.99 -3.61 -35.48
C VAL A 143 9.66 -3.85 -34.14
N LEU A 144 9.38 -2.97 -33.19
CA LEU A 144 9.84 -3.00 -31.80
C LEU A 144 8.70 -3.52 -30.93
N ILE A 145 8.97 -4.48 -30.04
CA ILE A 145 7.92 -5.06 -29.19
C ILE A 145 8.42 -5.20 -27.75
N ILE A 146 7.66 -4.63 -26.81
CA ILE A 146 7.81 -4.86 -25.37
C ILE A 146 6.59 -5.68 -24.93
N PRO A 147 6.72 -7.01 -24.76
CA PRO A 147 5.56 -7.87 -24.50
C PRO A 147 4.93 -7.61 -23.13
N THR A 148 5.76 -7.32 -22.13
CA THR A 148 5.35 -7.13 -20.74
C THR A 148 6.01 -5.87 -20.20
N VAL A 149 5.26 -4.77 -20.15
CA VAL A 149 5.74 -3.51 -19.56
C VAL A 149 5.74 -3.56 -18.03
N ASN A 150 4.74 -4.20 -17.41
CA ASN A 150 4.58 -4.28 -15.95
C ASN A 150 4.70 -5.73 -15.45
N PRO A 151 5.92 -6.31 -15.40
CA PRO A 151 6.08 -7.71 -14.99
C PRO A 151 5.69 -7.93 -13.52
N ASP A 152 5.91 -6.94 -12.64
CA ASP A 152 5.52 -7.04 -11.22
C ASP A 152 4.01 -7.08 -11.03
N GLY A 153 3.31 -6.16 -11.72
CA GLY A 153 1.86 -6.15 -11.75
C GLY A 153 1.32 -7.44 -12.35
N ARG A 154 1.94 -7.96 -13.42
CA ARG A 154 1.50 -9.20 -14.09
C ARG A 154 1.58 -10.40 -13.18
N GLU A 155 2.72 -10.57 -12.50
CA GLU A 155 2.94 -11.70 -11.58
C GLU A 155 2.00 -11.67 -10.37
N ALA A 156 1.58 -10.47 -9.96
CA ALA A 156 0.66 -10.31 -8.86
C ALA A 156 -0.81 -10.09 -9.28
N ASP A 157 -1.11 -10.16 -10.59
CA ASP A 157 -2.41 -9.87 -11.20
C ASP A 157 -3.03 -8.53 -10.74
N ARG A 158 -2.22 -7.47 -10.75
CA ARG A 158 -2.56 -6.11 -10.31
C ARG A 158 -2.41 -5.09 -11.43
N ARG A 159 -3.29 -4.09 -11.47
CA ARG A 159 -3.24 -2.99 -12.45
C ARG A 159 -1.97 -2.16 -12.33
N ILE A 160 -1.62 -1.76 -11.12
CA ILE A 160 -0.52 -0.85 -10.78
C ILE A 160 0.80 -1.61 -10.60
N SER A 161 1.93 -0.89 -10.63
CA SER A 161 3.24 -1.46 -10.29
C SER A 161 3.30 -1.95 -8.84
N SER A 162 4.37 -2.64 -8.45
CA SER A 162 4.64 -3.01 -7.05
C SER A 162 4.68 -1.78 -6.12
N GLU A 163 4.98 -0.60 -6.67
CA GLU A 163 5.02 0.70 -6.00
C GLU A 163 3.66 1.42 -5.93
N GLY A 164 2.62 0.86 -6.55
CA GLY A 164 1.28 1.46 -6.57
C GLY A 164 1.08 2.56 -7.60
N VAL A 165 2.04 2.73 -8.50
CA VAL A 165 1.95 3.72 -9.58
C VAL A 165 1.24 3.08 -10.78
N ASP A 166 0.26 3.79 -11.35
CA ASP A 166 -0.34 3.43 -12.63
C ASP A 166 0.63 3.83 -13.75
N LEU A 167 1.24 2.84 -14.42
CA LEU A 167 2.25 3.08 -15.46
C LEU A 167 1.70 3.80 -16.69
N ASN A 168 0.42 3.61 -17.02
CA ASN A 168 -0.27 4.35 -18.07
C ASN A 168 -0.64 5.78 -17.63
N ARG A 169 -0.13 6.20 -16.47
CA ARG A 169 -0.21 7.55 -15.94
C ARG A 169 1.16 8.07 -15.50
N ASP A 170 2.25 7.37 -15.80
CA ASP A 170 3.63 7.71 -15.39
C ASP A 170 4.52 7.99 -16.61
N GLN A 171 3.98 8.72 -17.58
CA GLN A 171 4.66 9.00 -18.86
C GLN A 171 5.22 10.41 -18.96
N LEU A 172 4.85 11.27 -18.02
CA LEU A 172 5.35 12.64 -17.89
C LEU A 172 6.24 12.77 -16.65
N GLU A 173 5.77 12.22 -15.53
CA GLU A 173 6.47 12.24 -14.25
C GLU A 173 7.64 11.25 -14.20
N LEU A 174 7.55 10.10 -14.88
CA LEU A 174 8.62 9.10 -15.01
C LEU A 174 9.19 8.65 -13.65
N LYS A 175 8.30 8.36 -12.70
CA LYS A 175 8.64 7.97 -11.33
C LYS A 175 9.18 6.54 -11.25
N THR A 176 8.60 5.60 -11.98
CA THR A 176 8.98 4.19 -11.92
C THR A 176 10.09 3.86 -12.91
N PRO A 177 10.93 2.84 -12.63
CA PRO A 177 11.89 2.36 -13.60
C PRO A 177 11.23 1.90 -14.90
N GLU A 178 10.04 1.27 -14.86
CA GLU A 178 9.30 0.86 -16.06
C GLU A 178 8.91 2.07 -16.92
N GLY A 179 8.38 3.14 -16.32
CA GLY A 179 8.06 4.39 -17.03
C GLY A 179 9.30 5.02 -17.69
N GLN A 180 10.42 5.07 -16.97
CA GLN A 180 11.70 5.56 -17.50
C GLN A 180 12.24 4.69 -18.63
N ILE A 181 12.11 3.36 -18.53
CA ILE A 181 12.51 2.41 -19.58
C ILE A 181 11.70 2.65 -20.86
N ILE A 182 10.37 2.79 -20.76
CA ILE A 182 9.52 3.11 -21.92
C ILE A 182 9.94 4.45 -22.54
N ALA A 183 10.10 5.48 -21.72
CA ALA A 183 10.52 6.79 -22.19
C ALA A 183 11.90 6.75 -22.88
N SER A 184 12.83 5.91 -22.40
CA SER A 184 14.13 5.71 -23.03
C SER A 184 14.01 5.07 -24.41
N VAL A 185 13.14 4.07 -24.58
CA VAL A 185 12.86 3.41 -25.87
C VAL A 185 12.22 4.40 -26.85
N LEU A 186 11.23 5.18 -26.38
CA LEU A 186 10.58 6.22 -27.18
C LEU A 186 11.56 7.31 -27.59
N ASN A 187 12.48 7.72 -26.70
CA ASN A 187 13.49 8.73 -27.00
C ASN A 187 14.54 8.22 -27.99
N GLN A 188 15.00 6.97 -27.82
CA GLN A 188 16.04 6.37 -28.63
C GLN A 188 15.57 6.02 -30.04
N TYR A 189 14.38 5.42 -30.18
CA TYR A 189 13.94 4.88 -31.48
C TYR A 189 12.87 5.71 -32.17
N GLN A 190 12.24 6.65 -31.45
CA GLN A 190 11.26 7.60 -31.97
C GLN A 190 10.26 6.99 -32.97
N PRO A 191 9.49 5.95 -32.56
CA PRO A 191 8.63 5.20 -33.46
C PRO A 191 7.59 6.09 -34.14
N ASP A 192 7.35 5.83 -35.42
CA ASP A 192 6.34 6.56 -36.21
C ASP A 192 4.93 6.26 -35.69
N LEU A 193 4.71 5.02 -35.23
CA LEU A 193 3.44 4.54 -34.70
C LEU A 193 3.69 3.65 -33.48
N THR A 194 2.89 3.83 -32.43
CA THR A 194 2.91 2.97 -31.24
C THR A 194 1.52 2.43 -30.91
N LEU A 195 1.39 1.10 -30.85
CA LEU A 195 0.21 0.40 -30.35
C LEU A 195 0.38 0.04 -28.88
N ASP A 196 -0.58 0.46 -28.08
CA ASP A 196 -0.66 0.23 -26.65
C ASP A 196 -1.87 -0.65 -26.33
N ALA A 197 -1.61 -1.92 -26.00
CA ALA A 197 -2.64 -2.94 -25.79
C ALA A 197 -3.06 -3.03 -24.31
N HIS A 198 -4.33 -2.73 -24.06
CA HIS A 198 -5.01 -2.69 -22.76
C HIS A 198 -6.28 -3.54 -22.76
N GLU A 199 -6.88 -3.65 -21.59
CA GLU A 199 -8.17 -4.30 -21.40
C GLU A 199 -9.08 -3.55 -20.43
N ARG A 200 -10.39 -3.62 -20.68
CA ARG A 200 -11.42 -2.94 -19.90
C ARG A 200 -12.45 -3.90 -19.33
N ILE A 201 -13.11 -3.50 -18.25
CA ILE A 201 -14.08 -4.34 -17.54
C ILE A 201 -15.28 -4.72 -18.43
N GLU A 202 -15.89 -3.74 -19.09
CA GLU A 202 -17.09 -3.93 -19.92
C GLU A 202 -17.09 -3.00 -21.13
N GLY A 203 -17.73 -3.39 -22.23
CA GLY A 203 -17.77 -2.63 -23.48
C GLY A 203 -18.02 -3.52 -24.71
N PRO A 204 -17.83 -2.99 -25.93
CA PRO A 204 -17.69 -3.82 -27.13
C PRO A 204 -16.48 -4.75 -27.02
N ASN A 205 -16.36 -5.72 -27.95
CA ASN A 205 -15.23 -6.66 -27.94
C ASN A 205 -13.88 -5.94 -28.00
N VAL A 206 -13.80 -4.88 -28.84
CA VAL A 206 -12.63 -4.00 -28.93
C VAL A 206 -13.06 -2.54 -28.84
N SER A 207 -12.47 -1.77 -27.93
CA SER A 207 -12.58 -0.30 -27.92
C SER A 207 -11.28 0.35 -28.39
N LEU A 208 -11.38 1.47 -29.10
CA LEU A 208 -10.22 2.15 -29.70
C LEU A 208 -10.21 3.63 -29.32
N LEU A 209 -9.02 4.21 -29.16
CA LEU A 209 -8.83 5.66 -28.99
C LEU A 209 -7.41 6.12 -29.35
N GLY A 210 -7.31 7.16 -30.17
CA GLY A 210 -6.06 7.86 -30.48
C GLY A 210 -5.68 8.94 -29.46
N PRO A 211 -4.66 9.76 -29.73
CA PRO A 211 -4.33 10.92 -28.90
C PRO A 211 -5.49 11.93 -28.97
N THR A 212 -5.78 12.58 -27.84
CA THR A 212 -6.81 13.63 -27.77
C THR A 212 -6.29 14.92 -27.10
N SER A 213 -5.02 14.99 -26.73
CA SER A 213 -4.40 16.21 -26.22
C SER A 213 -4.39 17.30 -27.29
N LEU A 214 -4.75 18.53 -26.90
CA LEU A 214 -4.87 19.68 -27.81
C LEU A 214 -3.53 20.22 -28.31
N ASN A 215 -2.41 19.79 -27.73
CA ASN A 215 -1.07 20.21 -28.15
C ASN A 215 -0.45 19.29 -29.22
N VAL A 216 -1.11 18.18 -29.57
CA VAL A 216 -0.67 17.27 -30.65
C VAL A 216 -0.85 17.96 -32.01
N TYR A 217 0.04 17.69 -32.95
CA TYR A 217 -0.07 18.22 -34.32
C TYR A 217 -1.31 17.68 -35.05
N ASP A 218 -2.06 18.55 -35.71
CA ASP A 218 -3.32 18.18 -36.39
C ASP A 218 -3.15 17.08 -37.43
N GLY A 219 -2.01 17.02 -38.13
CA GLY A 219 -1.72 15.97 -39.10
C GLY A 219 -1.63 14.57 -38.46
N ILE A 220 -1.08 14.49 -37.24
CA ILE A 220 -1.03 13.23 -36.48
C ILE A 220 -2.44 12.82 -36.07
N LEU A 221 -3.24 13.76 -35.57
CA LEU A 221 -4.64 13.50 -35.20
C LEU A 221 -5.47 12.99 -36.39
N ALA A 222 -5.27 13.58 -37.58
CA ALA A 222 -5.97 13.17 -38.79
C ALA A 222 -5.61 11.75 -39.24
N LEU A 223 -4.32 11.38 -39.23
CA LEU A 223 -3.91 10.01 -39.56
C LEU A 223 -4.35 8.99 -38.50
N ASN A 224 -4.39 9.38 -37.23
CA ASN A 224 -4.92 8.54 -36.17
C ASN A 224 -6.44 8.29 -36.32
N ASP A 225 -7.21 9.29 -36.73
CA ASP A 225 -8.63 9.14 -37.05
C ASP A 225 -8.81 8.18 -38.23
N GLU A 226 -8.07 8.36 -39.33
CA GLU A 226 -8.11 7.45 -40.49
C GLU A 226 -7.75 6.00 -40.11
N LEU A 227 -6.67 5.79 -39.34
CA LEU A 227 -6.29 4.47 -38.85
C LEU A 227 -7.45 3.79 -38.12
N ILE A 228 -8.13 4.51 -37.23
CA ILE A 228 -9.23 3.95 -36.43
C ILE A 228 -10.46 3.70 -37.30
N THR A 229 -10.93 4.72 -38.02
CA THR A 229 -12.23 4.69 -38.69
C THR A 229 -12.24 3.88 -39.98
N ASP A 230 -11.14 3.96 -40.75
CA ASP A 230 -11.10 3.45 -42.12
C ASP A 230 -10.39 2.09 -42.20
N PHE A 231 -9.56 1.76 -41.20
CA PHE A 231 -8.80 0.51 -41.16
C PHE A 231 -9.23 -0.41 -40.01
N MET A 232 -9.02 0.02 -38.75
CA MET A 232 -9.20 -0.87 -37.60
C MET A 232 -10.67 -1.26 -37.38
N VAL A 233 -11.59 -0.30 -37.39
CA VAL A 233 -13.01 -0.59 -37.18
C VAL A 233 -13.55 -1.60 -38.23
N PRO A 234 -13.36 -1.39 -39.54
CA PRO A 234 -13.81 -2.34 -40.55
C PRO A 234 -13.18 -3.73 -40.43
N ASP A 235 -11.87 -3.82 -40.19
CA ASP A 235 -11.17 -5.11 -40.13
C ASP A 235 -11.58 -5.93 -38.90
N ILE A 236 -11.72 -5.30 -37.74
CA ILE A 236 -12.15 -5.96 -36.51
C ILE A 236 -13.61 -6.44 -36.65
N GLU A 237 -14.48 -5.64 -37.27
CA GLU A 237 -15.86 -6.06 -37.56
C GLU A 237 -15.93 -7.18 -38.60
N GLU A 238 -15.05 -7.19 -39.59
CA GLU A 238 -14.92 -8.29 -40.56
C GLU A 238 -14.45 -9.59 -39.89
N ALA A 239 -13.60 -9.49 -38.85
CA ALA A 239 -13.23 -10.61 -37.98
C ALA A 239 -14.38 -11.10 -37.07
N GLY A 240 -15.55 -10.44 -37.11
CA GLY A 240 -16.75 -10.83 -36.36
C GLY A 240 -16.83 -10.26 -34.94
N LEU A 241 -15.97 -9.29 -34.61
CA LEU A 241 -15.90 -8.64 -33.30
C LEU A 241 -16.56 -7.26 -33.34
N THR A 242 -17.26 -6.89 -32.27
CA THR A 242 -17.87 -5.57 -32.15
C THR A 242 -16.85 -4.51 -31.76
N THR A 243 -17.00 -3.30 -32.30
CA THR A 243 -16.10 -2.17 -32.04
C THR A 243 -16.81 -0.99 -31.37
N GLY A 244 -16.05 -0.09 -30.75
CA GLY A 244 -16.57 1.20 -30.29
C GLY A 244 -15.48 2.15 -29.77
N PRO A 245 -15.82 3.43 -29.52
CA PRO A 245 -14.86 4.38 -28.98
C PRO A 245 -14.58 4.10 -27.50
N TYR A 246 -13.32 4.21 -27.09
CA TYR A 246 -12.97 4.24 -25.67
C TYR A 246 -13.15 5.67 -25.10
N PRO A 247 -13.77 5.84 -23.91
CA PRO A 247 -13.88 7.15 -23.28
C PRO A 247 -12.53 7.57 -22.66
N GLY A 248 -11.93 8.66 -23.13
CA GLY A 248 -10.66 9.18 -22.59
C GLY A 248 -10.57 10.70 -22.59
N THR A 249 -9.52 11.22 -21.96
CA THR A 249 -9.23 12.67 -21.84
C THR A 249 -7.92 13.05 -22.53
N GLY A 250 -7.65 14.35 -22.70
CA GLY A 250 -6.40 14.87 -23.27
C GLY A 250 -5.21 14.92 -22.29
N ALA A 251 -5.27 14.18 -21.16
CA ALA A 251 -4.24 14.21 -20.13
C ALA A 251 -2.86 13.79 -20.68
N PRO A 252 -1.80 14.62 -20.54
CA PRO A 252 -0.49 14.41 -21.17
C PRO A 252 0.26 13.19 -20.62
N ARG A 253 -0.01 12.82 -19.36
CA ARG A 253 0.62 11.69 -18.67
C ARG A 253 0.17 10.29 -19.13
N THR A 254 -0.76 10.18 -20.08
CA THR A 254 -1.22 8.88 -20.62
C THR A 254 -0.43 8.46 -21.84
N VAL A 255 -0.20 7.16 -22.04
CA VAL A 255 0.69 6.68 -23.11
C VAL A 255 0.24 7.16 -24.49
N ARG A 256 -1.03 6.98 -24.86
CA ARG A 256 -1.53 7.44 -26.17
C ARG A 256 -1.29 8.95 -26.42
N ASN A 257 -1.42 9.79 -25.38
CA ASN A 257 -1.22 11.23 -25.52
C ASN A 257 0.28 11.57 -25.55
N ILE A 258 1.11 10.94 -24.72
CA ILE A 258 2.56 11.21 -24.73
C ILE A 258 3.18 10.81 -26.07
N ILE A 259 2.70 9.74 -26.71
CA ILE A 259 3.16 9.33 -28.05
C ILE A 259 2.85 10.44 -29.06
N GLY A 260 1.62 10.98 -29.05
CA GLY A 260 1.24 12.12 -29.89
C GLY A 260 2.04 13.39 -29.60
N LEU A 261 2.33 13.67 -28.32
CA LEU A 261 3.17 14.81 -27.91
C LEU A 261 4.64 14.62 -28.30
N ARG A 262 5.09 13.38 -28.47
CA ARG A 262 6.39 12.98 -29.06
C ARG A 262 6.33 12.84 -30.59
N HIS A 263 5.27 13.36 -31.22
CA HIS A 263 5.08 13.46 -32.67
C HIS A 263 4.82 12.14 -33.41
N GLY A 264 4.54 11.05 -32.69
CA GLY A 264 4.17 9.75 -33.27
C GLY A 264 2.66 9.49 -33.24
N LEU A 265 2.20 8.53 -34.04
CA LEU A 265 0.81 8.06 -33.99
C LEU A 265 0.63 7.12 -32.80
N GLY A 266 -0.22 7.45 -31.84
CA GLY A 266 -0.50 6.60 -30.67
C GLY A 266 -1.86 5.94 -30.75
N ILE A 267 -1.98 4.64 -30.52
CA ILE A 267 -3.28 3.95 -30.49
C ILE A 267 -3.46 3.13 -29.22
N LEU A 268 -4.55 3.37 -28.51
CA LEU A 268 -5.03 2.54 -27.41
C LEU A 268 -5.99 1.48 -27.97
N VAL A 269 -5.74 0.21 -27.64
CA VAL A 269 -6.62 -0.92 -27.95
C VAL A 269 -7.09 -1.55 -26.65
N GLU A 270 -8.40 -1.65 -26.47
CA GLU A 270 -9.03 -2.05 -25.20
C GLU A 270 -9.98 -3.22 -25.41
N THR A 271 -9.54 -4.45 -25.12
CA THR A 271 -10.41 -5.64 -25.19
C THR A 271 -11.17 -5.87 -23.89
N THR A 272 -12.38 -6.45 -23.93
CA THR A 272 -13.26 -6.52 -22.76
C THR A 272 -13.07 -7.79 -21.91
N TRP A 273 -13.07 -7.64 -20.58
CA TRP A 273 -12.95 -8.76 -19.63
C TRP A 273 -14.18 -9.68 -19.60
N VAL A 274 -15.32 -9.21 -20.13
CA VAL A 274 -16.54 -10.02 -20.24
C VAL A 274 -16.35 -11.18 -21.21
N ASP A 275 -15.46 -11.02 -22.19
CA ASP A 275 -15.15 -12.04 -23.17
C ASP A 275 -14.21 -13.11 -22.60
N ASP A 276 -14.27 -14.31 -23.18
CA ASP A 276 -13.30 -15.35 -22.87
C ASP A 276 -11.89 -14.95 -23.34
N PHE A 277 -10.88 -15.63 -22.80
CA PHE A 277 -9.49 -15.27 -23.04
C PHE A 277 -9.09 -15.34 -24.51
N ALA A 278 -9.64 -16.29 -25.29
CA ALA A 278 -9.31 -16.41 -26.70
C ALA A 278 -9.87 -15.24 -27.50
N THR A 279 -11.15 -14.89 -27.29
CA THR A 279 -11.79 -13.73 -27.92
C THR A 279 -11.04 -12.42 -27.64
N ARG A 280 -10.55 -12.24 -26.40
CA ARG A 280 -9.72 -11.08 -26.01
C ARG A 280 -8.42 -11.02 -26.81
N VAL A 281 -7.70 -12.13 -26.93
CA VAL A 281 -6.46 -12.18 -27.72
C VAL A 281 -6.74 -12.00 -29.21
N GLU A 282 -7.83 -12.56 -29.74
CA GLU A 282 -8.27 -12.38 -31.13
C GLU A 282 -8.55 -10.92 -31.47
N GLY A 283 -9.20 -10.17 -30.56
CA GLY A 283 -9.41 -8.73 -30.73
C GLY A 283 -8.11 -7.92 -30.81
N GLN A 284 -7.13 -8.25 -29.96
CA GLN A 284 -5.80 -7.63 -30.02
C GLN A 284 -5.06 -7.98 -31.32
N MET A 285 -5.14 -9.24 -31.77
CA MET A 285 -4.54 -9.69 -33.03
C MET A 285 -5.16 -8.99 -34.26
N ALA A 286 -6.48 -8.86 -34.32
CA ALA A 286 -7.14 -8.14 -35.41
C ALA A 286 -6.70 -6.67 -35.46
N ALA A 287 -6.58 -6.02 -34.30
CA ALA A 287 -6.15 -4.63 -34.22
C ALA A 287 -4.71 -4.41 -34.71
N VAL A 288 -3.76 -5.27 -34.34
CA VAL A 288 -2.35 -5.14 -34.78
C VAL A 288 -2.17 -5.46 -36.26
N GLU A 289 -2.93 -6.41 -36.80
CA GLU A 289 -2.95 -6.71 -38.24
C GLU A 289 -3.42 -5.50 -39.06
N SER A 290 -4.47 -4.79 -38.60
CA SER A 290 -4.92 -3.53 -39.20
C SER A 290 -3.86 -2.45 -39.16
N VAL A 291 -3.12 -2.34 -38.05
CA VAL A 291 -2.00 -1.40 -37.92
C VAL A 291 -0.91 -1.69 -38.95
N PHE A 292 -0.53 -2.95 -39.15
CA PHE A 292 0.48 -3.29 -40.16
C PHE A 292 0.01 -2.96 -41.58
N ARG A 293 -1.25 -3.26 -41.91
CA ARG A 293 -1.82 -2.89 -43.22
C ARG A 293 -1.83 -1.37 -43.41
N PHE A 294 -2.31 -0.61 -42.44
CA PHE A 294 -2.31 0.85 -42.49
C PHE A 294 -0.89 1.40 -42.67
N TYR A 295 0.06 0.91 -41.87
CA TYR A 295 1.44 1.35 -41.92
C TYR A 295 2.09 1.03 -43.27
N GLN A 296 1.78 -0.11 -43.88
CA GLN A 296 2.25 -0.44 -45.23
C GLN A 296 1.64 0.48 -46.30
N GLU A 297 0.32 0.71 -46.25
CA GLU A 297 -0.40 1.51 -47.24
C GLU A 297 -0.12 3.02 -47.16
N ARG A 298 0.17 3.52 -45.95
CA ARG A 298 0.45 4.94 -45.68
C ARG A 298 1.91 5.20 -45.30
N PHE A 299 2.82 4.25 -45.55
CA PHE A 299 4.21 4.28 -45.10
C PHE A 299 4.93 5.62 -45.34
N VAL A 300 4.80 6.16 -46.56
CA VAL A 300 5.44 7.43 -46.93
C VAL A 300 4.79 8.61 -46.22
N GLU A 301 3.46 8.66 -46.20
CA GLU A 301 2.68 9.76 -45.64
C GLU A 301 2.83 9.85 -44.12
N ILE A 302 2.74 8.71 -43.41
CA ILE A 302 3.03 8.64 -41.97
C ILE A 302 4.40 9.26 -41.69
N GLY A 303 5.39 8.85 -42.48
CA GLY A 303 6.74 9.31 -42.28
C GLY A 303 6.95 10.80 -42.55
N GLU A 304 6.24 11.36 -43.53
CA GLU A 304 6.23 12.80 -43.82
C GLU A 304 5.55 13.59 -42.70
N VAL A 305 4.41 13.12 -42.20
CA VAL A 305 3.63 13.80 -41.15
C VAL A 305 4.35 13.80 -39.81
N VAL A 306 5.00 12.69 -39.42
CA VAL A 306 5.80 12.61 -38.18
C VAL A 306 6.96 13.60 -38.19
N GLU A 307 7.64 13.74 -39.33
CA GLU A 307 8.75 14.70 -39.47
C GLU A 307 8.24 16.14 -39.55
N GLU A 308 7.14 16.37 -40.26
CA GLU A 308 6.50 17.69 -40.33
C GLU A 308 6.04 18.16 -38.94
N ALA A 309 5.44 17.29 -38.13
CA ALA A 309 4.99 17.61 -36.78
C ALA A 309 6.13 18.19 -35.92
N ARG A 310 7.33 17.59 -35.98
CA ARG A 310 8.52 18.05 -35.24
C ARG A 310 8.93 19.46 -35.67
N VAL A 311 9.06 19.67 -36.98
CA VAL A 311 9.48 20.95 -37.56
C VAL A 311 8.45 22.04 -37.27
N GLN A 312 7.15 21.74 -37.44
CA GLN A 312 6.08 22.71 -37.20
C GLN A 312 5.95 23.08 -35.74
N LYS A 313 6.05 22.11 -34.81
CA LYS A 313 5.99 22.41 -33.36
C LYS A 313 7.21 23.20 -32.89
N GLU A 314 8.40 22.90 -33.41
CA GLU A 314 9.59 23.73 -33.17
C GLU A 314 9.42 25.16 -33.68
N GLU A 315 8.90 25.33 -34.91
CA GLU A 315 8.64 26.65 -35.49
C GLU A 315 7.55 27.41 -34.71
N ALA A 316 6.50 26.72 -34.27
CA ALA A 316 5.42 27.30 -33.49
C ALA A 316 5.90 27.79 -32.12
N GLY A 317 6.74 27.01 -31.44
CA GLY A 317 7.35 27.42 -30.17
C GLY A 317 8.34 28.57 -30.34
N ARG A 318 9.14 28.57 -31.41
CA ARG A 318 10.05 29.69 -31.76
C ARG A 318 9.31 31.00 -32.02
N ASN A 319 8.18 30.93 -32.71
CA ASN A 319 7.43 32.10 -33.15
C ASN A 319 6.27 32.47 -32.20
N GLN A 320 6.04 31.68 -31.13
CA GLN A 320 4.87 31.77 -30.26
C GLN A 320 3.55 31.85 -31.06
N SER A 321 3.46 31.08 -32.14
CA SER A 321 2.42 31.28 -33.17
C SER A 321 1.14 30.49 -32.94
N GLU A 322 1.14 29.56 -31.99
CA GLU A 322 -0.01 28.74 -31.60
C GLU A 322 -0.26 28.88 -30.09
N PRO A 323 -1.52 28.86 -29.64
CA PRO A 323 -1.83 28.73 -28.22
C PRO A 323 -1.28 27.40 -27.67
N TYR A 324 -0.88 27.40 -26.40
CA TYR A 324 -0.58 26.17 -25.68
C TYR A 324 -1.69 25.86 -24.66
N TYR A 325 -2.11 24.61 -24.58
CA TYR A 325 -3.21 24.17 -23.72
C TYR A 325 -2.70 23.33 -22.55
N LEU A 326 -2.86 23.81 -21.32
CA LEU A 326 -2.48 23.11 -20.08
C LEU A 326 -3.50 22.05 -19.66
N ASN A 327 -4.71 22.10 -20.22
CA ASN A 327 -5.77 21.12 -20.00
C ASN A 327 -6.68 21.06 -21.24
N GLY A 328 -7.70 20.20 -21.21
CA GLY A 328 -8.68 20.02 -22.28
C GLY A 328 -8.47 18.74 -23.09
N SER A 329 -9.38 18.49 -24.04
CA SER A 329 -9.36 17.32 -24.91
C SER A 329 -9.99 17.68 -26.25
N ALA A 330 -9.62 16.99 -27.33
CA ALA A 330 -10.28 17.13 -28.62
C ALA A 330 -11.81 16.96 -28.44
N GLY A 331 -12.58 18.01 -28.77
CA GLY A 331 -14.04 18.06 -28.60
C GLY A 331 -14.55 18.68 -27.30
N ASP A 332 -13.68 19.09 -26.37
CA ASP A 332 -14.03 19.78 -25.12
C ASP A 332 -13.11 21.00 -24.88
N ASP A 333 -13.70 22.20 -24.87
CA ASP A 333 -12.96 23.46 -24.81
C ASP A 333 -12.35 23.67 -23.41
N PRO A 334 -11.03 23.97 -23.29
CA PRO A 334 -10.40 24.22 -22.01
C PRO A 334 -10.84 25.56 -21.40
N SER A 335 -10.66 25.69 -20.09
CA SER A 335 -10.94 26.96 -19.42
C SER A 335 -9.93 28.02 -19.85
N LYS A 336 -10.31 29.32 -19.79
CA LYS A 336 -9.39 30.41 -20.17
C LYS A 336 -8.11 30.46 -19.34
N SER A 337 -8.12 29.95 -18.11
CA SER A 337 -6.91 29.87 -17.26
C SER A 337 -5.93 28.80 -17.74
N ASP A 338 -6.39 27.83 -18.54
CA ASP A 338 -5.60 26.71 -19.02
C ASP A 338 -5.00 26.97 -20.41
N ILE A 339 -5.11 28.19 -20.95
CA ILE A 339 -4.63 28.57 -22.29
C ILE A 339 -3.51 29.60 -22.17
N LEU A 340 -2.37 29.31 -22.79
CA LEU A 340 -1.23 30.21 -22.93
C LEU A 340 -1.23 30.79 -24.35
N ASP A 341 -1.72 32.03 -24.50
CA ASP A 341 -1.82 32.71 -25.81
C ASP A 341 -1.43 34.20 -25.70
N PRO A 342 -0.25 34.60 -26.21
CA PRO A 342 0.78 33.72 -26.77
C PRO A 342 1.40 32.82 -25.69
N PRO A 343 1.94 31.64 -26.04
CA PRO A 343 2.72 30.84 -25.10
C PRO A 343 4.04 31.56 -24.76
N PRO A 344 4.73 31.22 -23.65
CA PRO A 344 6.08 31.72 -23.40
C PRO A 344 7.05 31.24 -24.50
N TYR A 345 8.15 31.97 -24.72
CA TYR A 345 9.23 31.51 -25.61
C TYR A 345 10.23 30.59 -24.90
N GLY A 346 10.13 30.46 -23.57
CA GLY A 346 10.89 29.53 -22.76
C GLY A 346 10.70 29.76 -21.26
N TYR A 347 11.33 28.92 -20.46
CA TYR A 347 11.28 28.96 -19.00
C TYR A 347 12.68 29.11 -18.42
N LEU A 348 12.81 29.96 -17.41
CA LEU A 348 14.02 30.12 -16.62
C LEU A 348 13.88 29.37 -15.30
N LEU A 349 14.78 28.42 -15.07
CA LEU A 349 14.93 27.65 -13.83
C LEU A 349 16.19 28.08 -13.09
N ASN A 350 16.27 27.73 -11.81
CA ASN A 350 17.56 27.67 -11.13
C ASN A 350 18.22 26.29 -11.29
N ASN A 351 19.49 26.17 -10.89
CA ASN A 351 20.25 24.91 -11.04
C ASN A 351 19.63 23.73 -10.26
N GLU A 352 19.00 23.98 -9.10
CA GLU A 352 18.38 22.94 -8.26
C GLU A 352 17.10 22.39 -8.91
N GLN A 353 16.25 23.29 -9.43
CA GLN A 353 15.07 22.92 -10.19
C GLN A 353 15.43 22.14 -11.46
N ALA A 354 16.49 22.55 -12.17
CA ALA A 354 16.95 21.83 -13.36
C ALA A 354 17.45 20.43 -13.02
N GLU A 355 18.11 20.24 -11.88
CA GLU A 355 18.53 18.92 -11.40
C GLU A 355 17.34 18.07 -10.95
N GLU A 356 16.32 18.67 -10.30
CA GLU A 356 15.09 17.97 -9.87
C GLU A 356 14.35 17.29 -11.04
N ILE A 357 14.40 17.90 -12.23
CA ILE A 357 13.78 17.35 -13.45
C ILE A 357 14.79 16.80 -14.46
N ARG A 358 16.02 16.50 -14.03
CA ARG A 358 17.08 16.01 -14.93
C ARG A 358 16.62 14.79 -15.73
N THR A 359 15.89 13.88 -15.09
CA THR A 359 15.32 12.69 -15.74
C THR A 359 14.43 13.06 -16.94
N GLN A 360 13.57 14.07 -16.79
CA GLN A 360 12.71 14.56 -17.86
C GLN A 360 13.51 15.27 -18.94
N ILE A 361 14.49 16.10 -18.56
CA ILE A 361 15.41 16.76 -19.51
C ILE A 361 16.10 15.71 -20.39
N GLU A 362 16.63 14.64 -19.80
CA GLU A 362 17.32 13.57 -20.52
C GLU A 362 16.38 12.71 -21.38
N LEU A 363 15.25 12.25 -20.83
CA LEU A 363 14.35 11.31 -21.51
C LEU A 363 13.38 11.96 -22.50
N PHE A 364 13.21 13.29 -22.44
CA PHE A 364 12.56 14.07 -23.50
C PHE A 364 13.58 14.77 -24.41
N SER A 365 14.89 14.62 -24.17
CA SER A 365 15.94 15.33 -24.92
C SER A 365 15.71 16.84 -25.00
N LEU A 366 15.39 17.46 -23.85
CA LEU A 366 15.11 18.89 -23.80
C LEU A 366 16.41 19.72 -23.93
N ASP A 367 16.41 20.68 -24.86
CA ASP A 367 17.51 21.63 -25.01
C ASP A 367 17.55 22.58 -23.81
N THR A 368 18.71 22.63 -23.15
CA THR A 368 19.00 23.49 -21.98
C THR A 368 20.18 24.41 -22.28
N GLU A 369 20.11 25.65 -21.77
CA GLU A 369 21.18 26.64 -21.86
C GLU A 369 21.52 27.20 -20.48
N GLN A 370 22.78 27.15 -20.07
CA GLN A 370 23.24 27.84 -18.86
C GLN A 370 23.38 29.34 -19.16
N VAL A 371 22.45 30.16 -18.67
CA VAL A 371 22.37 31.60 -19.00
C VAL A 371 22.93 32.51 -17.90
N SER A 372 23.12 31.99 -16.69
CA SER A 372 23.85 32.67 -15.60
C SER A 372 24.51 31.64 -14.67
N GLU A 373 25.23 32.06 -13.63
CA GLU A 373 25.84 31.14 -12.65
C GLU A 373 24.81 30.18 -12.02
N ASN A 374 23.59 30.65 -11.78
CA ASN A 374 22.53 29.91 -11.10
C ASN A 374 21.26 29.72 -11.95
N GLY A 375 21.31 30.02 -13.26
CA GLY A 375 20.13 30.04 -14.12
C GLY A 375 20.28 29.15 -15.34
N VAL A 376 19.30 28.26 -15.53
CA VAL A 376 19.17 27.35 -16.68
C VAL A 376 17.93 27.75 -17.46
N PHE A 377 18.08 28.00 -18.75
CA PHE A 377 16.99 28.36 -19.65
C PHE A 377 16.61 27.16 -20.53
N ILE A 378 15.31 26.90 -20.65
CA ILE A 378 14.75 25.88 -21.55
C ILE A 378 13.85 26.58 -22.56
N SER A 379 14.26 26.51 -23.82
CA SER A 379 13.60 27.21 -24.93
C SER A 379 12.36 26.45 -25.40
N MET A 380 11.31 27.16 -25.82
CA MET A 380 10.20 26.55 -26.57
C MET A 380 10.54 26.35 -28.05
N ALA A 381 11.67 26.84 -28.54
CA ALA A 381 12.11 26.69 -29.93
C ALA A 381 12.76 25.32 -30.22
N GLN A 382 12.09 24.23 -29.84
CA GLN A 382 12.52 22.84 -30.02
C GLN A 382 11.29 21.94 -30.27
N PRO A 383 11.43 20.77 -30.92
CA PRO A 383 10.30 19.89 -31.22
C PRO A 383 9.48 19.50 -29.98
N MET A 384 10.17 19.26 -28.85
CA MET A 384 9.55 18.82 -27.59
C MET A 384 8.90 19.95 -26.78
N MET A 385 8.66 21.12 -27.39
CA MET A 385 7.88 22.19 -26.76
C MET A 385 6.49 21.75 -26.29
N THR A 386 5.98 20.67 -26.86
CA THR A 386 4.72 20.00 -26.53
C THR A 386 4.61 19.50 -25.08
N VAL A 387 5.72 19.28 -24.37
CA VAL A 387 5.71 18.83 -22.96
C VAL A 387 6.19 19.88 -21.95
N ILE A 388 6.89 20.93 -22.40
CA ILE A 388 7.62 21.85 -21.53
C ILE A 388 6.68 22.62 -20.57
N PRO A 389 5.61 23.30 -21.03
CA PRO A 389 4.71 23.98 -20.09
C PRO A 389 4.00 23.05 -19.11
N PHE A 390 3.71 21.79 -19.48
CA PHE A 390 3.10 20.85 -18.53
C PHE A 390 3.99 20.60 -17.31
N ILE A 391 5.32 20.51 -17.49
CA ILE A 391 6.24 20.18 -16.39
C ILE A 391 6.75 21.42 -15.62
N MET A 392 6.55 22.64 -16.13
CA MET A 392 7.17 23.86 -15.57
C MET A 392 6.23 25.02 -15.25
N ASP A 393 5.09 25.14 -15.93
CA ASP A 393 4.24 26.32 -15.77
C ASP A 393 3.52 26.27 -14.42
N GLU A 394 3.51 27.38 -13.70
CA GLU A 394 2.85 27.51 -12.39
C GLU A 394 1.36 27.13 -12.43
N ARG A 395 0.71 27.32 -13.59
CA ARG A 395 -0.71 27.00 -13.82
C ARG A 395 -0.96 25.53 -14.18
N SER A 396 0.08 24.76 -14.46
CA SER A 396 -0.07 23.35 -14.82
C SER A 396 -0.34 22.50 -13.57
N ASP A 397 -1.36 21.64 -13.65
CA ASP A 397 -1.65 20.61 -12.66
C ASP A 397 -0.59 19.48 -12.66
N TYR A 398 0.26 19.42 -13.69
CA TYR A 398 1.29 18.40 -13.87
C TYR A 398 2.71 18.89 -13.59
N ARG A 399 2.87 20.15 -13.13
CA ARG A 399 4.19 20.76 -12.96
C ARG A 399 5.03 19.98 -11.95
N LEU A 400 6.26 19.71 -12.34
CA LEU A 400 7.27 19.10 -11.47
C LEU A 400 8.04 20.20 -10.73
N VAL A 401 8.38 21.27 -11.44
CA VAL A 401 9.02 22.48 -10.90
C VAL A 401 8.25 23.72 -11.34
N GLU A 402 8.51 24.85 -10.70
CA GLU A 402 7.88 26.14 -11.01
C GLU A 402 8.91 27.07 -11.66
N GLY A 403 8.92 27.10 -12.99
CA GLY A 403 9.83 27.94 -13.77
C GLY A 403 9.26 29.33 -14.04
N ILE A 404 10.14 30.33 -14.19
CA ILE A 404 9.70 31.66 -14.65
C ILE A 404 9.44 31.59 -16.15
N ALA A 405 8.16 31.68 -16.54
CA ALA A 405 7.74 31.80 -17.93
C ALA A 405 8.18 33.14 -18.53
N LEU A 406 8.94 33.11 -19.63
CA LEU A 406 9.39 34.31 -20.35
C LEU A 406 8.57 34.48 -21.64
N TYR A 407 7.94 35.64 -21.82
CA TYR A 407 7.00 35.89 -22.94
C TYR A 407 7.53 36.82 -24.03
N ASP A 408 8.56 37.61 -23.75
CA ASP A 408 9.16 38.55 -24.72
C ASP A 408 10.51 38.03 -25.21
N PRO A 409 10.62 37.48 -26.44
CA PRO A 409 11.86 36.95 -26.98
C PRO A 409 12.99 37.98 -27.11
N ALA A 410 12.71 39.29 -26.97
CA ALA A 410 13.72 40.33 -26.97
C ALA A 410 14.50 40.42 -25.64
N ILE A 411 13.99 39.78 -24.57
CA ILE A 411 14.64 39.75 -23.26
C ILE A 411 15.69 38.63 -23.24
N ASP A 412 16.93 38.97 -22.90
CA ASP A 412 17.98 38.00 -22.62
C ASP A 412 17.66 37.25 -21.31
N PRO A 413 17.44 35.91 -21.32
CA PRO A 413 17.16 35.16 -20.11
C PRO A 413 18.25 35.31 -19.03
N GLY A 414 19.52 35.48 -19.42
CA GLY A 414 20.64 35.69 -18.50
C GLY A 414 20.61 37.02 -17.76
N SER A 415 19.76 37.96 -18.20
CA SER A 415 19.54 39.24 -17.53
C SER A 415 18.46 39.20 -16.44
N ILE A 416 17.66 38.12 -16.40
CA ILE A 416 16.62 37.89 -15.41
C ILE A 416 17.20 37.08 -14.25
N ALA A 417 16.92 37.48 -13.02
CA ALA A 417 17.30 36.67 -11.86
C ALA A 417 16.50 35.34 -11.90
N PRO A 418 17.17 34.18 -11.82
CA PRO A 418 16.48 32.89 -11.78
C PRO A 418 15.59 32.78 -10.52
N PRO A 419 14.65 31.82 -10.48
CA PRO A 419 13.88 31.52 -9.27
C PRO A 419 14.80 31.39 -8.06
N ALA A 420 14.42 32.01 -6.93
CA ALA A 420 15.21 31.90 -5.71
C ALA A 420 15.34 30.44 -5.29
N LEU A 421 16.52 30.03 -4.84
CA LEU A 421 16.66 28.75 -4.15
C LEU A 421 15.79 28.81 -2.87
N PRO A 422 15.17 27.69 -2.46
CA PRO A 422 14.50 27.64 -1.17
C PRO A 422 15.52 28.01 -0.09
N GLU A 423 15.21 29.05 0.69
CA GLU A 423 16.10 29.50 1.76
C GLU A 423 16.24 28.37 2.80
N PRO A 424 17.47 28.00 3.20
CA PRO A 424 17.65 27.02 4.26
C PRO A 424 17.13 27.57 5.59
N LEU A 425 16.01 27.04 6.07
CA LEU A 425 15.37 27.46 7.31
C LEU A 425 15.57 26.41 8.40
N GLN A 426 15.63 26.89 9.64
CA GLN A 426 15.72 26.05 10.83
C GLN A 426 14.57 26.38 11.78
N PHE A 427 13.92 25.35 12.28
CA PHE A 427 12.82 25.40 13.23
C PHE A 427 13.16 24.54 14.45
N SER A 428 12.75 24.95 15.65
CA SER A 428 12.93 24.18 16.89
C SER A 428 11.84 24.51 17.90
N THR A 429 11.40 23.52 18.66
CA THR A 429 10.48 23.66 19.80
C THR A 429 10.91 22.70 20.92
N ASP A 430 10.81 23.18 22.16
CA ASP A 430 10.92 22.40 23.40
C ASP A 430 9.57 22.32 24.14
N PHE A 431 8.50 22.78 23.48
CA PHE A 431 7.13 22.85 23.97
C PHE A 431 6.93 23.69 25.24
N SER A 432 7.92 24.48 25.67
CA SER A 432 7.85 25.26 26.92
C SER A 432 6.97 26.51 26.84
N GLU A 433 6.68 26.98 25.63
CA GLU A 433 5.79 28.12 25.37
C GLU A 433 4.31 27.70 25.15
N ASP A 434 4.04 26.40 25.04
CA ASP A 434 2.71 25.85 24.74
C ASP A 434 1.83 25.67 26.00
N GLU A 435 0.51 25.64 25.81
CA GLU A 435 -0.45 25.46 26.91
C GLU A 435 -0.47 24.00 27.40
N VAL A 436 -0.09 23.80 28.66
CA VAL A 436 -0.16 22.49 29.33
C VAL A 436 -1.60 21.97 29.38
N GLY A 437 -1.79 20.70 29.00
CA GLY A 437 -3.09 20.02 29.01
C GLY A 437 -3.81 20.01 27.66
N SER A 438 -3.27 20.69 26.65
CA SER A 438 -3.80 20.74 25.28
C SER A 438 -2.72 20.36 24.26
N PRO A 439 -3.08 19.98 23.01
CA PRO A 439 -2.10 19.94 21.93
C PRO A 439 -1.58 21.36 21.61
N PRO A 440 -0.36 21.51 21.06
CA PRO A 440 0.15 22.80 20.60
C PRO A 440 -0.74 23.42 19.51
N ASP A 441 -0.91 24.74 19.53
CA ASP A 441 -1.82 25.46 18.61
C ASP A 441 -1.32 25.49 17.15
N ASP A 442 -0.02 25.36 16.92
CA ASP A 442 0.61 25.37 15.59
C ASP A 442 0.91 23.96 15.06
N TRP A 443 0.18 22.95 15.55
CA TRP A 443 0.28 21.56 15.11
C TRP A 443 -1.09 20.99 14.75
N SER A 444 -1.18 20.35 13.58
CA SER A 444 -2.42 19.79 13.05
C SER A 444 -2.36 18.27 12.89
N PRO A 445 -3.41 17.52 13.28
CA PRO A 445 -3.46 16.09 13.06
C PRO A 445 -3.62 15.75 11.56
N LEU A 446 -2.95 14.69 11.13
CA LEU A 446 -3.12 14.02 9.86
C LEU A 446 -3.65 12.59 10.08
N TRP A 447 -4.52 12.18 9.16
CA TRP A 447 -5.16 10.86 9.06
C TRP A 447 -6.18 10.53 10.16
N ARG A 448 -5.74 9.99 11.30
CA ARG A 448 -6.63 9.59 12.41
C ARG A 448 -6.33 10.41 13.66
N GLU A 449 -7.38 10.69 14.42
CA GLU A 449 -7.30 11.40 15.69
C GLU A 449 -6.50 10.61 16.76
N SER A 450 -5.89 11.35 17.68
CA SER A 450 -5.17 10.78 18.82
C SER A 450 -5.16 11.70 20.04
N GLY A 451 -4.75 11.14 21.18
CA GLY A 451 -4.50 11.93 22.39
C GLY A 451 -3.14 12.63 22.29
N TRP A 452 -3.14 13.94 22.03
CA TRP A 452 -1.95 14.78 22.01
C TRP A 452 -2.07 15.81 23.13
N THR A 453 -1.06 15.92 23.99
CA THR A 453 -1.14 16.77 25.18
C THR A 453 0.24 17.28 25.57
N VAL A 454 0.38 18.60 25.71
CA VAL A 454 1.58 19.21 26.30
C VAL A 454 1.57 18.97 27.81
N MET A 455 2.68 18.47 28.32
CA MET A 455 2.91 18.14 29.73
C MET A 455 4.03 19.01 30.28
N ASP A 456 4.00 19.30 31.58
CA ASP A 456 5.09 19.97 32.29
C ASP A 456 5.99 18.97 33.03
N ASN A 457 7.19 19.44 33.41
CA ASN A 457 8.18 18.73 34.23
C ASN A 457 8.54 17.29 33.77
N PRO A 458 9.32 17.11 32.68
CA PRO A 458 9.78 18.13 31.73
C PRO A 458 8.66 18.63 30.82
N SER A 459 8.84 19.85 30.29
CA SER A 459 8.04 20.32 29.16
C SER A 459 8.20 19.37 27.99
N ARG A 460 7.10 18.84 27.47
CA ARG A 460 7.10 17.86 26.38
C ARG A 460 5.72 17.71 25.75
N LEU A 461 5.68 17.31 24.50
CA LEU A 461 4.48 16.79 23.86
C LEU A 461 4.33 15.30 24.18
N GLN A 462 3.24 14.91 24.83
CA GLN A 462 2.86 13.53 25.04
C GLN A 462 1.84 13.10 23.99
N HIS A 463 2.07 11.94 23.38
CA HIS A 463 1.17 11.24 22.49
C HIS A 463 0.70 9.96 23.15
N ALA A 464 -0.59 9.85 23.45
CA ALA A 464 -1.23 8.63 23.91
C ALA A 464 -2.18 8.09 22.82
N VAL A 465 -1.91 6.88 22.34
CA VAL A 465 -2.73 6.28 21.28
C VAL A 465 -3.99 5.64 21.88
N THR A 466 -5.10 6.38 21.82
CA THR A 466 -6.36 6.08 22.54
C THR A 466 -7.40 5.24 21.77
N GLU A 467 -7.32 5.14 20.44
CA GLU A 467 -8.29 4.39 19.61
C GLU A 467 -7.71 3.10 19.01
N ASN A 468 -8.58 2.18 18.58
CA ASN A 468 -8.23 0.90 17.94
C ASN A 468 -7.45 1.10 16.62
N GLY A 469 -6.12 0.99 16.68
CA GLY A 469 -5.16 0.91 15.56
C GLY A 469 -5.20 2.06 14.54
N GLY A 470 -4.30 1.98 13.55
CA GLY A 470 -4.25 2.88 12.39
C GLY A 470 -3.24 4.04 12.51
N ARG A 471 -2.78 4.54 11.36
CA ARG A 471 -1.72 5.54 11.27
C ARG A 471 -2.22 6.91 11.74
N ARG A 472 -1.35 7.64 12.45
CA ARG A 472 -1.62 8.97 13.00
C ARG A 472 -0.35 9.79 12.92
N VAL A 473 -0.48 11.03 12.50
CA VAL A 473 0.60 12.01 12.52
C VAL A 473 0.07 13.29 13.11
N LEU A 474 0.88 13.96 13.91
CA LEU A 474 0.71 15.36 14.25
C LEU A 474 1.79 16.14 13.47
N ALA A 475 1.37 16.95 12.51
CA ALA A 475 2.22 17.71 11.63
C ALA A 475 2.45 19.12 12.17
N TRP A 476 3.66 19.65 12.01
CA TRP A 476 4.01 20.98 12.49
C TRP A 476 3.69 22.04 11.43
N ASP A 477 2.64 22.82 11.65
CA ASP A 477 2.09 23.76 10.65
C ASP A 477 3.04 24.90 10.32
N LYS A 478 3.86 25.31 11.30
CA LYS A 478 4.85 26.38 11.14
C LYS A 478 5.92 26.06 10.09
N VAL A 479 6.24 24.78 9.89
CA VAL A 479 7.20 24.30 8.88
C VAL A 479 6.57 24.33 7.48
N GLY A 480 5.27 24.01 7.40
CA GLY A 480 4.53 23.94 6.14
C GLY A 480 4.79 22.65 5.35
N ASP A 481 4.40 22.65 4.08
CA ASP A 481 4.72 21.58 3.14
C ASP A 481 6.15 21.73 2.65
N ILE A 482 6.95 20.69 2.82
CA ILE A 482 8.32 20.63 2.35
C ILE A 482 8.36 19.94 1.00
N ARG A 483 9.14 20.50 0.08
CA ARG A 483 9.59 19.86 -1.16
C ARG A 483 11.09 19.62 -1.07
N GLY A 484 11.54 18.41 -1.38
CA GLY A 484 12.96 18.09 -1.44
C GLY A 484 13.60 17.80 -0.08
N ASP A 485 14.80 18.33 0.12
CA ASP A 485 15.71 17.93 1.20
C ASP A 485 15.27 18.46 2.57
N VAL A 486 15.33 17.59 3.57
CA VAL A 486 14.89 17.89 4.94
C VAL A 486 15.63 17.04 5.96
N GLU A 487 16.00 17.63 7.08
CA GLU A 487 16.50 16.93 8.26
C GLU A 487 15.59 17.25 9.45
N VAL A 488 15.34 16.24 10.30
CA VAL A 488 14.68 16.39 11.58
C VAL A 488 15.61 15.91 12.68
N SER A 489 15.60 16.61 13.82
CA SER A 489 16.19 16.11 15.06
C SER A 489 15.19 16.20 16.22
N ALA A 490 15.12 15.15 17.03
CA ALA A 490 14.17 15.04 18.13
C ALA A 490 14.79 14.40 19.38
N LEU A 491 14.24 14.77 20.55
CA LEU A 491 14.48 14.08 21.83
C LEU A 491 13.19 13.37 22.24
N VAL A 492 13.22 12.04 22.25
CA VAL A 492 12.02 11.21 22.38
C VAL A 492 12.21 10.09 23.41
N ARG A 493 11.14 9.76 24.11
CA ARG A 493 11.02 8.60 25.00
C ARG A 493 9.70 7.90 24.71
N ALA A 494 9.66 6.58 24.90
CA ALA A 494 8.43 5.82 24.72
C ALA A 494 8.18 4.81 25.85
N ASN A 495 6.89 4.58 26.11
CA ASN A 495 6.34 3.60 27.04
C ASN A 495 5.20 2.82 26.34
N GLY A 496 5.06 1.54 26.65
CA GLY A 496 4.01 0.69 26.08
C GLY A 496 4.58 -0.39 25.15
N GLY A 497 4.18 -1.63 25.44
CA GLY A 497 4.26 -2.87 24.66
C GLY A 497 5.38 -3.08 23.63
N ASN A 498 6.41 -3.87 23.99
CA ASN A 498 7.05 -4.94 23.21
C ASN A 498 7.20 -4.78 21.67
N SER A 499 7.30 -3.57 21.11
CA SER A 499 7.20 -3.33 19.67
C SER A 499 7.99 -2.08 19.24
N ALA A 500 7.55 -1.38 18.18
CA ALA A 500 8.16 -0.12 17.74
C ALA A 500 7.95 0.97 18.80
N MET A 501 9.03 1.68 19.15
CA MET A 501 9.05 2.61 20.28
C MET A 501 8.41 3.94 19.92
N PHE A 502 8.85 4.60 18.84
CA PHE A 502 8.37 5.91 18.39
C PHE A 502 8.49 6.00 16.86
N GLN A 503 7.80 6.95 16.22
CA GLN A 503 7.93 7.20 14.78
C GLN A 503 8.18 8.70 14.51
N VAL A 504 9.32 9.00 13.89
CA VAL A 504 9.65 10.33 13.37
C VAL A 504 9.30 10.39 11.90
N GLN A 505 8.44 11.30 11.48
CA GLN A 505 7.80 11.30 10.16
C GLN A 505 8.40 12.40 9.27
N LEU A 506 8.76 12.04 8.04
CA LEU A 506 9.12 12.96 6.97
C LEU A 506 8.08 12.84 5.84
N LEU A 507 7.74 14.00 5.28
CA LEU A 507 6.91 14.13 4.09
C LEU A 507 5.56 13.38 4.19
N ALA A 508 4.89 13.51 5.34
CA ALA A 508 3.56 12.98 5.56
C ALA A 508 2.52 13.76 4.74
N SER A 509 1.72 13.06 3.95
CA SER A 509 0.72 13.63 3.06
C SER A 509 -0.49 12.71 2.89
N GLU A 510 -1.40 13.11 2.01
CA GLU A 510 -2.63 12.40 1.66
C GLU A 510 -3.63 12.26 2.82
N GLU A 511 -4.81 11.75 2.47
CA GLU A 511 -5.89 11.51 3.41
C GLU A 511 -5.85 10.08 3.99
N LYS A 512 -6.66 9.87 5.03
CA LYS A 512 -6.87 8.55 5.61
C LYS A 512 -7.30 7.54 4.53
N GLY A 513 -6.62 6.40 4.46
CA GLY A 513 -6.81 5.38 3.42
C GLY A 513 -5.83 5.48 2.25
N HIS A 514 -5.10 6.59 2.12
CA HIS A 514 -4.06 6.76 1.10
C HIS A 514 -2.76 7.31 1.70
N GLU A 515 -2.55 7.07 3.01
CA GLU A 515 -1.49 7.70 3.79
C GLU A 515 -0.10 7.48 3.16
N THR A 516 0.65 8.57 2.99
CA THR A 516 1.98 8.56 2.39
C THR A 516 2.97 9.27 3.32
N SER A 517 4.12 8.66 3.61
CA SER A 517 5.19 9.22 4.45
C SER A 517 6.44 8.34 4.44
N TYR A 518 7.59 8.92 4.75
CA TYR A 518 8.70 8.16 5.33
C TYR A 518 8.69 8.29 6.84
N TYR A 519 9.12 7.25 7.54
CA TYR A 519 9.36 7.37 8.97
C TYR A 519 10.49 6.49 9.47
N LEU A 520 11.14 6.97 10.52
CA LEU A 520 12.17 6.25 11.25
C LEU A 520 11.59 5.77 12.58
N ASP A 521 11.81 4.50 12.89
CA ASP A 521 11.49 3.92 14.20
C ASP A 521 12.63 3.07 14.75
N ILE A 522 12.52 2.74 16.04
CA ILE A 522 13.36 1.74 16.70
C ILE A 522 12.50 0.68 17.36
N LEU A 523 13.01 -0.54 17.45
CA LEU A 523 12.34 -1.69 18.04
C LEU A 523 12.94 -2.01 19.42
N GLY A 524 12.09 -2.04 20.46
CA GLY A 524 12.49 -2.36 21.83
C GLY A 524 12.78 -3.86 22.05
N GLN A 525 13.29 -4.21 23.23
CA GLN A 525 13.65 -5.60 23.60
C GLN A 525 12.47 -6.59 23.54
N GLY A 526 11.24 -6.12 23.74
CA GLY A 526 10.07 -6.99 23.69
C GLY A 526 9.58 -7.35 22.28
N SER A 527 10.19 -6.79 21.23
CA SER A 527 9.83 -7.09 19.84
C SER A 527 10.02 -8.58 19.53
N ALA A 528 8.95 -9.25 19.09
CA ALA A 528 8.90 -10.71 18.94
C ALA A 528 9.79 -11.28 17.81
N SER A 529 10.25 -10.44 16.87
CA SER A 529 10.98 -10.90 15.67
C SER A 529 12.40 -10.37 15.58
N ILE A 530 12.61 -9.06 15.79
CA ILE A 530 13.90 -8.37 15.62
C ILE A 530 14.05 -7.24 16.67
N PRO A 531 14.25 -7.58 17.96
CA PRO A 531 14.48 -6.57 18.99
C PRO A 531 15.78 -5.80 18.73
N ASN A 532 15.90 -4.58 19.24
CA ASN A 532 17.14 -3.80 19.20
C ASN A 532 17.59 -3.31 17.81
N HIS A 533 16.65 -2.92 16.96
CA HIS A 533 16.93 -2.45 15.59
C HIS A 533 16.40 -1.05 15.35
N ILE A 534 17.04 -0.30 14.46
CA ILE A 534 16.53 0.91 13.82
C ILE A 534 16.02 0.56 12.42
N ARG A 535 14.94 1.21 11.98
CA ARG A 535 14.40 1.02 10.62
C ARG A 535 14.07 2.34 9.94
N ILE A 536 14.22 2.35 8.63
CA ILE A 536 13.62 3.35 7.75
C ILE A 536 12.44 2.67 7.06
N ASN A 537 11.30 3.34 7.09
CA ASN A 537 10.04 2.80 6.61
C ASN A 537 9.34 3.78 5.68
N ARG A 538 8.44 3.25 4.85
CA ARG A 538 7.56 4.02 3.98
C ARG A 538 6.11 3.58 4.14
N ASN A 539 5.21 4.54 4.33
CA ASN A 539 3.78 4.37 4.12
C ASN A 539 3.42 4.90 2.73
N PHE A 540 2.55 4.18 2.01
CA PHE A 540 2.07 4.58 0.69
C PHE A 540 0.80 3.82 0.35
N ASP A 541 -0.26 4.54 -0.05
CA ASP A 541 -1.54 3.96 -0.51
C ASP A 541 -2.07 2.83 0.38
N SER A 542 -2.24 3.14 1.68
CA SER A 542 -2.60 2.18 2.73
C SER A 542 -1.58 1.07 3.03
N ARG A 543 -0.54 0.88 2.22
CA ARG A 543 0.52 -0.12 2.40
C ARG A 543 1.70 0.40 3.22
N PHE A 544 2.54 -0.54 3.62
CA PHE A 544 3.71 -0.31 4.46
C PHE A 544 4.88 -1.12 3.91
N LEU A 545 6.05 -0.50 3.83
CA LEU A 545 7.30 -1.13 3.43
C LEU A 545 8.40 -0.75 4.42
N VAL A 546 9.21 -1.75 4.80
CA VAL A 546 10.48 -1.54 5.49
C VAL A 546 11.54 -1.38 4.41
N LEU A 547 12.17 -0.22 4.33
CA LEU A 547 13.20 0.07 3.32
C LEU A 547 14.56 -0.47 3.75
N GLU A 548 14.91 -0.31 5.03
CA GLU A 548 16.15 -0.83 5.60
C GLU A 548 15.98 -1.12 7.10
N THR A 549 16.79 -2.04 7.64
CA THR A 549 16.81 -2.41 9.06
C THR A 549 18.24 -2.72 9.53
N VAL A 550 18.68 -2.08 10.61
CA VAL A 550 20.05 -2.24 11.16
C VAL A 550 19.98 -2.48 12.67
N GLU A 551 20.82 -3.39 13.19
CA GLU A 551 20.96 -3.64 14.63
C GLU A 551 21.68 -2.46 15.32
N LEU A 552 21.16 -2.02 16.46
CA LEU A 552 21.75 -0.93 17.23
C LEU A 552 22.89 -1.42 18.14
N PRO A 553 23.96 -0.62 18.33
CA PRO A 553 25.12 -1.02 19.14
C PRO A 553 24.90 -0.92 20.66
N PHE A 554 23.69 -0.58 21.08
CA PHE A 554 23.26 -0.45 22.48
C PHE A 554 21.89 -1.10 22.66
N GLU A 555 21.50 -1.35 23.90
CA GLU A 555 20.19 -1.91 24.24
C GLU A 555 19.10 -0.81 24.24
N VAL A 556 18.07 -0.97 23.42
CA VAL A 556 16.86 -0.12 23.45
C VAL A 556 16.00 -0.46 24.67
N LYS A 557 15.86 0.48 25.60
CA LYS A 557 15.12 0.35 26.86
C LYS A 557 13.87 1.22 26.83
N GLU A 558 12.77 0.67 27.33
CA GLU A 558 11.57 1.46 27.60
C GLU A 558 11.87 2.59 28.57
N ASN A 559 11.19 3.72 28.40
CA ASN A 559 11.31 4.89 29.25
C ASN A 559 12.69 5.56 29.29
N ASN A 560 13.62 5.17 28.42
CA ASN A 560 14.85 5.92 28.19
C ASN A 560 14.64 7.03 27.16
N TRP A 561 15.33 8.15 27.34
CA TRP A 561 15.38 9.24 26.38
C TRP A 561 16.42 8.95 25.29
N TYR A 562 16.01 9.15 24.04
CA TYR A 562 16.82 8.95 22.84
C TYR A 562 16.86 10.22 22.00
N GLN A 563 18.05 10.56 21.51
CA GLN A 563 18.21 11.53 20.45
C GLN A 563 18.07 10.83 19.11
N VAL A 564 17.34 11.45 18.19
CA VAL A 564 17.07 10.92 16.86
C VAL A 564 17.40 11.99 15.84
N VAL A 565 18.01 11.59 14.73
CA VAL A 565 18.13 12.40 13.52
C VAL A 565 17.65 11.58 12.33
N PHE A 566 16.76 12.16 11.54
CA PHE A 566 16.24 11.54 10.32
C PHE A 566 16.30 12.55 9.16
N GLN A 567 16.91 12.16 8.05
CA GLN A 567 17.20 13.04 6.92
C GLN A 567 16.72 12.41 5.61
N ARG A 568 16.22 13.25 4.71
CA ARG A 568 16.12 13.00 3.27
C ARG A 568 17.02 13.98 2.52
N GLU A 569 17.89 13.46 1.65
CA GLU A 569 18.78 14.20 0.74
C GLU A 569 18.71 13.56 -0.65
N GLY A 570 18.05 14.21 -1.60
CA GLY A 570 17.68 13.60 -2.88
C GLY A 570 16.84 12.34 -2.69
N ASP A 571 17.29 11.22 -3.24
CA ASP A 571 16.68 9.89 -3.07
C ASP A 571 17.16 9.18 -1.80
N LEU A 572 18.13 9.72 -1.05
CA LEU A 572 18.70 9.06 0.12
C LEU A 572 17.97 9.43 1.40
N LEU A 573 17.58 8.41 2.16
CA LEU A 573 17.06 8.52 3.51
C LEU A 573 18.12 8.04 4.49
N ARG A 574 18.43 8.84 5.52
CA ARG A 574 19.46 8.50 6.51
C ARG A 574 18.99 8.72 7.93
N GLY A 575 19.35 7.79 8.80
CA GLY A 575 18.89 7.77 10.18
C GLY A 575 20.01 7.53 11.18
N LYS A 576 19.86 8.11 12.37
CA LYS A 576 20.64 7.75 13.55
C LYS A 576 19.87 8.02 14.83
N VAL A 577 20.20 7.23 15.85
CA VAL A 577 19.60 7.24 17.17
C VAL A 577 20.64 6.84 18.22
N TRP A 578 20.63 7.52 19.36
CA TRP A 578 21.52 7.23 20.49
C TRP A 578 20.88 7.65 21.82
N PRO A 579 21.26 7.04 22.95
CA PRO A 579 20.80 7.47 24.27
C PRO A 579 21.13 8.95 24.54
N TYR A 580 20.21 9.69 25.14
CA TYR A 580 20.46 11.08 25.55
C TYR A 580 21.59 11.15 26.59
N GLY A 581 22.51 12.10 26.42
CA GLY A 581 23.71 12.24 27.23
C GLY A 581 24.95 11.51 26.69
N GLU A 582 24.79 10.67 25.66
CA GLU A 582 25.91 10.13 24.88
C GLU A 582 26.23 11.01 23.67
N ASP A 583 27.44 10.86 23.13
CA ASP A 583 27.91 11.58 21.94
C ASP A 583 27.16 11.15 20.67
N GLU A 584 26.86 12.11 19.80
CA GLU A 584 26.25 11.86 18.49
C GLU A 584 27.16 10.93 17.64
N PRO A 585 26.62 9.84 17.06
CA PRO A 585 27.40 8.98 16.18
C PRO A 585 27.99 9.76 14.99
N GLU A 586 29.29 9.55 14.72
CA GLU A 586 30.01 10.22 13.62
C GLU A 586 29.42 9.86 12.24
N ASN A 587 28.98 8.62 12.06
CA ASN A 587 28.42 8.11 10.82
C ASN A 587 26.91 7.89 10.95
N TRP A 588 26.20 8.00 9.82
CA TRP A 588 24.82 7.51 9.72
C TRP A 588 24.76 6.02 10.05
N GLN A 589 23.81 5.64 10.91
CA GLN A 589 23.68 4.25 11.35
C GLN A 589 22.86 3.42 10.36
N ILE A 590 21.93 4.06 9.65
CA ILE A 590 21.07 3.44 8.64
C ILE A 590 20.93 4.37 7.44
N THR A 591 20.86 3.79 6.24
CA THR A 591 20.65 4.51 4.98
C THR A 591 19.81 3.65 4.05
N ALA A 592 18.82 4.26 3.39
CA ALA A 592 18.00 3.66 2.36
C ALA A 592 17.91 4.60 1.16
N GLU A 593 17.55 4.07 -0.02
CA GLU A 593 17.30 4.85 -1.23
C GLU A 593 15.82 4.69 -1.62
N ASP A 594 15.08 5.79 -1.72
CA ASP A 594 13.67 5.81 -2.13
C ASP A 594 13.28 7.19 -2.69
N ARG A 595 12.72 7.20 -3.91
CA ARG A 595 12.39 8.41 -4.68
C ARG A 595 10.91 8.74 -4.76
N PHE A 596 10.05 7.91 -4.16
CA PHE A 596 8.61 7.99 -4.42
C PHE A 596 7.91 9.12 -3.67
N ILE A 597 8.51 9.62 -2.58
CA ILE A 597 7.99 10.73 -1.80
C ILE A 597 9.02 11.87 -1.76
N ASN A 598 8.64 13.02 -2.31
CA ASN A 598 9.46 14.23 -2.34
C ASN A 598 8.71 15.48 -1.84
N ILE A 599 7.44 15.33 -1.43
CA ILE A 599 6.61 16.41 -0.91
C ILE A 599 5.75 15.93 0.27
N GLY A 600 5.63 16.77 1.30
CA GLY A 600 4.69 16.55 2.39
C GLY A 600 5.06 17.32 3.65
N LYS A 601 4.34 17.04 4.74
CA LYS A 601 4.52 17.69 6.04
C LYS A 601 5.51 16.94 6.93
N ILE A 602 6.07 17.64 7.90
CA ILE A 602 6.98 17.08 8.90
C ILE A 602 6.24 16.93 10.22
N GLY A 603 6.47 15.82 10.94
CA GLY A 603 5.75 15.59 12.18
C GLY A 603 6.19 14.37 12.98
N VAL A 604 5.38 14.06 13.97
CA VAL A 604 5.54 12.90 14.87
C VAL A 604 4.31 12.02 14.79
N GLY A 605 4.45 10.72 15.02
CA GLY A 605 3.32 9.81 14.87
C GLY A 605 3.49 8.47 15.58
N HIS A 606 2.40 7.70 15.59
CA HIS A 606 2.42 6.29 15.99
C HIS A 606 1.17 5.55 15.52
N VAL A 607 1.27 4.23 15.36
CA VAL A 607 0.16 3.36 14.92
C VAL A 607 -0.43 2.50 16.04
N THR A 608 0.41 2.04 16.98
CA THR A 608 0.06 1.03 17.99
C THR A 608 -0.74 1.63 19.14
N THR A 609 -1.94 1.09 19.39
CA THR A 609 -2.79 1.44 20.55
C THR A 609 -2.11 1.12 21.86
N GLY A 610 -2.24 2.00 22.85
CA GLY A 610 -1.60 1.84 24.17
C GLY A 610 -0.14 2.27 24.22
N MET A 611 0.44 2.71 23.09
CA MET A 611 1.74 3.39 23.11
C MET A 611 1.59 4.80 23.65
N VAL A 612 2.59 5.19 24.44
CA VAL A 612 2.78 6.55 24.92
C VAL A 612 4.15 7.03 24.47
N ASN A 613 4.20 8.09 23.67
CA ASN A 613 5.44 8.75 23.26
C ASN A 613 5.54 10.13 23.88
N ASP A 614 6.68 10.44 24.47
CA ASP A 614 7.01 11.76 24.99
C ASP A 614 8.07 12.39 24.09
N TRP A 615 7.84 13.62 23.64
CA TRP A 615 8.74 14.40 22.80
C TRP A 615 9.14 15.67 23.55
N ALA A 616 10.37 15.73 24.07
CA ALA A 616 10.87 16.90 24.82
C ALA A 616 11.50 17.96 23.90
N TYR A 617 11.82 17.60 22.66
CA TYR A 617 12.36 18.52 21.67
C TYR A 617 12.07 18.02 20.26
N PHE A 618 11.77 18.94 19.36
CA PHE A 618 11.62 18.66 17.93
C PHE A 618 12.14 19.82 17.10
N SER A 619 12.87 19.52 16.02
CA SER A 619 13.50 20.52 15.18
C SER A 619 13.59 20.06 13.75
N VAL A 620 13.61 21.02 12.82
CA VAL A 620 13.62 20.78 11.38
C VAL A 620 14.63 21.71 10.72
N GLY A 621 15.39 21.19 9.77
CA GLY A 621 16.18 21.95 8.80
C GLY A 621 15.68 21.66 7.39
N THR A 622 15.38 22.70 6.62
CA THR A 622 14.83 22.60 5.25
C THR A 622 15.89 22.95 4.20
N ALA A 623 15.69 22.51 2.95
CA ALA A 623 16.56 22.87 1.82
C ALA A 623 18.04 22.58 2.12
N GLY A 624 18.31 21.38 2.64
CA GLY A 624 19.65 20.92 2.99
C GLY A 624 20.24 21.50 4.29
N ALA A 625 19.55 22.42 4.99
CA ALA A 625 19.97 22.82 6.33
C ALA A 625 19.91 21.65 7.31
N SER A 626 20.90 21.54 8.19
CA SER A 626 20.82 20.62 9.33
C SER A 626 19.76 21.08 10.33
N ALA A 627 19.05 20.14 10.95
CA ALA A 627 18.13 20.43 12.04
C ALA A 627 18.91 20.84 13.31
N PRO A 628 18.53 21.93 13.99
CA PRO A 628 19.15 22.32 15.26
C PRO A 628 19.16 21.16 16.28
N ARG A 629 20.32 20.74 16.77
CA ARG A 629 20.41 19.66 17.76
C ARG A 629 19.84 20.08 19.12
N VAL A 630 19.48 19.08 19.91
CA VAL A 630 18.88 19.24 21.25
C VAL A 630 19.82 20.06 22.14
N PRO A 631 19.32 21.12 22.82
CA PRO A 631 20.11 21.88 23.78
C PRO A 631 20.60 21.05 24.97
N GLU A 632 21.74 21.43 25.54
CA GLU A 632 22.21 20.87 26.81
C GLU A 632 21.25 21.22 27.95
N ASN A 633 20.99 20.26 28.85
CA ASN A 633 20.15 20.43 30.06
C ASN A 633 18.67 20.77 29.78
N ILE A 634 18.11 20.30 28.65
CA ILE A 634 16.69 20.47 28.35
C ILE A 634 15.78 19.68 29.31
N LEU A 635 16.26 18.54 29.79
CA LEU A 635 15.57 17.73 30.79
C LEU A 635 15.94 18.21 32.20
N PRO A 636 15.00 18.15 33.16
CA PRO A 636 15.31 18.43 34.56
C PRO A 636 16.32 17.41 35.10
N GLU A 637 17.11 17.82 36.08
CA GLU A 637 18.06 16.94 36.78
C GLU A 637 17.35 15.75 37.46
N ILE A 638 16.08 15.93 37.83
CA ILE A 638 15.22 14.91 38.43
C ILE A 638 13.93 14.80 37.60
N ASP A 639 13.74 13.65 36.95
CA ASP A 639 12.57 13.31 36.15
C ASP A 639 11.58 12.46 36.97
N LYS A 640 10.44 13.06 37.33
CA LYS A 640 9.34 12.44 38.10
C LYS A 640 8.16 12.01 37.23
N SER A 641 8.26 12.22 35.91
CA SER A 641 7.14 12.04 34.99
C SER A 641 6.68 10.57 34.93
N LEU A 642 7.61 9.62 35.01
CA LEU A 642 7.31 8.18 34.99
C LEU A 642 6.54 7.69 36.23
N PRO A 643 6.97 7.94 37.48
CA PRO A 643 6.16 7.60 38.66
C PRO A 643 4.82 8.33 38.66
N GLN A 644 4.76 9.60 38.23
CA GLN A 644 3.49 10.32 38.15
C GLN A 644 2.52 9.65 37.16
N TYR A 645 3.00 9.32 35.97
CA TYR A 645 2.22 8.59 34.97
C TYR A 645 1.73 7.25 35.52
N ARG A 646 2.60 6.49 36.18
CA ARG A 646 2.25 5.18 36.74
C ARG A 646 1.21 5.27 37.86
N VAL A 647 1.31 6.26 38.74
CA VAL A 647 0.31 6.52 39.78
C VAL A 647 -1.05 6.85 39.13
N ASN A 648 -1.05 7.72 38.12
CA ASN A 648 -2.28 8.09 37.40
C ASN A 648 -2.93 6.88 36.72
N GLU A 649 -2.14 6.04 36.06
CA GLU A 649 -2.60 4.82 35.39
C GLU A 649 -3.26 3.85 36.39
N ILE A 650 -2.60 3.56 37.51
CA ILE A 650 -3.12 2.65 38.55
C ILE A 650 -4.41 3.21 39.17
N ASN A 651 -4.47 4.52 39.42
CA ASN A 651 -5.67 5.16 39.97
C ASN A 651 -6.85 5.15 38.98
N ALA A 652 -6.58 5.29 37.68
CA ALA A 652 -7.59 5.26 36.63
C ALA A 652 -8.25 3.89 36.47
N GLU A 653 -7.58 2.79 36.86
CA GLU A 653 -8.15 1.44 36.84
C GLU A 653 -9.30 1.23 37.83
N GLY A 654 -9.42 2.08 38.87
CA GLY A 654 -10.52 1.97 39.83
C GLY A 654 -10.53 0.66 40.63
N LEU A 655 -9.35 0.11 40.95
CA LEU A 655 -9.19 -1.15 41.66
C LEU A 655 -9.90 -1.14 43.03
N SER A 656 -10.56 -2.25 43.37
CA SER A 656 -11.26 -2.42 44.65
C SER A 656 -10.51 -3.36 45.60
N GLU A 657 -10.27 -2.91 46.83
CA GLU A 657 -9.63 -3.70 47.90
C GLU A 657 -10.27 -5.09 48.10
N SER A 658 -11.59 -5.19 47.99
CA SER A 658 -12.34 -6.43 48.19
C SER A 658 -11.97 -7.54 47.20
N ASN A 659 -11.39 -7.18 46.06
CA ASN A 659 -11.11 -8.12 44.97
C ASN A 659 -9.74 -8.78 45.13
N PHE A 660 -8.90 -8.31 46.07
CA PHE A 660 -7.51 -8.74 46.21
C PHE A 660 -7.21 -9.28 47.61
N THR A 661 -6.16 -10.10 47.72
CA THR A 661 -5.68 -10.55 49.03
C THR A 661 -5.13 -9.38 49.84
N VAL A 662 -5.39 -9.41 51.16
CA VAL A 662 -4.96 -8.36 52.11
C VAL A 662 -3.46 -8.06 52.01
N GLU A 663 -2.63 -9.09 51.82
CA GLU A 663 -1.18 -8.95 51.67
C GLU A 663 -0.81 -8.18 50.39
N SER A 664 -1.30 -8.64 49.23
CA SER A 664 -0.96 -8.02 47.95
C SER A 664 -1.50 -6.60 47.81
N TRP A 665 -2.71 -6.34 48.33
CA TRP A 665 -3.30 -5.00 48.34
C TRP A 665 -2.50 -4.04 49.23
N GLY A 666 -2.12 -4.50 50.43
CA GLY A 666 -1.30 -3.72 51.36
C GLY A 666 0.05 -3.29 50.77
N LEU A 667 0.68 -4.14 49.96
CA LEU A 667 1.92 -3.80 49.24
C LEU A 667 1.70 -2.70 48.19
N LEU A 668 0.60 -2.76 47.42
CA LEU A 668 0.28 -1.74 46.43
C LEU A 668 -0.04 -0.40 47.09
N VAL A 669 -0.92 -0.38 48.10
CA VAL A 669 -1.27 0.85 48.83
C VAL A 669 -0.03 1.50 49.44
N LYS A 670 0.87 0.70 50.02
CA LYS A 670 2.13 1.19 50.56
C LYS A 670 2.99 1.84 49.45
N SER A 671 3.14 1.16 48.32
CA SER A 671 4.00 1.64 47.23
C SER A 671 3.40 2.86 46.53
N LEU A 672 2.08 2.97 46.41
CA LEU A 672 1.38 4.18 45.95
C LEU A 672 1.63 5.35 46.89
N SER A 673 1.57 5.14 48.20
CA SER A 673 1.89 6.18 49.18
C SER A 673 3.36 6.63 49.08
N GLU A 674 4.31 5.70 48.94
CA GLU A 674 5.73 6.01 48.74
C GLU A 674 5.95 6.79 47.41
N ALA A 675 5.20 6.46 46.36
CA ALA A 675 5.19 7.19 45.09
C ALA A 675 4.62 8.61 45.23
N GLU A 676 3.50 8.80 45.90
CA GLU A 676 2.94 10.14 46.15
C GLU A 676 3.89 11.01 47.01
N GLU A 677 4.57 10.40 47.99
CA GLU A 677 5.57 11.07 48.81
C GLU A 677 6.80 11.52 47.98
N ILE A 678 7.35 10.64 47.13
CA ILE A 678 8.50 11.01 46.29
C ILE A 678 8.13 12.07 45.25
N LEU A 679 6.91 12.01 44.71
CA LEU A 679 6.39 13.00 43.78
C LEU A 679 6.31 14.39 44.44
N ALA A 680 5.86 14.46 45.70
CA ALA A 680 5.78 15.70 46.48
C ALA A 680 7.14 16.21 47.02
N ASN A 681 8.18 15.38 47.10
CA ASN A 681 9.46 15.74 47.70
C ASN A 681 10.36 16.56 46.75
N SER A 682 10.53 17.86 46.96
CA SER A 682 11.38 18.72 46.11
C SER A 682 12.88 18.38 46.17
N GLU A 683 13.32 17.65 47.20
CA GLU A 683 14.73 17.27 47.41
C GLU A 683 15.03 15.81 47.03
N ALA A 684 14.07 15.13 46.39
CA ALA A 684 14.25 13.74 45.95
C ALA A 684 15.39 13.61 44.94
N THR A 685 16.22 12.58 45.08
CA THR A 685 17.22 12.23 44.08
C THR A 685 16.62 11.35 42.98
N GLN A 686 17.20 11.34 41.77
CA GLN A 686 16.74 10.45 40.70
C GLN A 686 16.78 8.98 41.12
N GLU A 687 17.79 8.57 41.90
CA GLU A 687 17.89 7.20 42.41
C GLU A 687 16.70 6.82 43.30
N GLU A 688 16.24 7.72 44.16
CA GLU A 688 15.05 7.49 45.00
C GLU A 688 13.78 7.42 44.14
N VAL A 689 13.66 8.27 43.12
CA VAL A 689 12.53 8.27 42.17
C VAL A 689 12.46 6.94 41.42
N ASP A 690 13.58 6.45 40.90
CA ASP A 690 13.67 5.19 40.15
C ASP A 690 13.36 3.98 41.06
N GLN A 691 13.86 3.99 42.30
CA GLN A 691 13.58 2.93 43.29
C GLN A 691 12.09 2.85 43.61
N VAL A 692 11.44 3.99 43.81
CA VAL A 692 10.01 4.05 44.11
C VAL A 692 9.16 3.60 42.92
N LEU A 693 9.51 4.02 41.69
CA LEU A 693 8.86 3.53 40.48
C LEU A 693 8.99 2.00 40.35
N SER A 694 10.19 1.46 40.59
CA SER A 694 10.44 0.02 40.56
C SER A 694 9.59 -0.73 41.60
N ALA A 695 9.53 -0.22 42.83
CA ALA A 695 8.72 -0.79 43.90
C ALA A 695 7.22 -0.75 43.57
N LEU A 696 6.72 0.37 43.05
CA LEU A 696 5.33 0.52 42.60
C LEU A 696 4.97 -0.48 41.50
N ASN A 697 5.85 -0.64 40.50
CA ASN A 697 5.66 -1.60 39.42
C ASN A 697 5.61 -3.04 39.93
N GLN A 698 6.53 -3.41 40.83
CA GLN A 698 6.56 -4.74 41.44
C GLN A 698 5.32 -5.01 42.30
N ALA A 699 4.87 -4.03 43.10
CA ALA A 699 3.70 -4.17 43.96
C ALA A 699 2.41 -4.34 43.15
N TYR A 700 2.26 -3.57 42.08
CA TYR A 700 1.12 -3.70 41.16
C TYR A 700 1.11 -5.06 40.43
N ALA A 701 2.26 -5.49 39.91
CA ALA A 701 2.39 -6.79 39.24
C ALA A 701 2.17 -7.96 40.21
N GLY A 702 2.47 -7.77 41.50
CA GLY A 702 2.28 -8.74 42.57
C GLY A 702 0.85 -8.85 43.13
N LEU A 703 -0.13 -8.11 42.58
CA LEU A 703 -1.53 -8.21 43.02
C LEU A 703 -2.09 -9.62 42.79
N LYS A 704 -2.79 -10.16 43.80
CA LYS A 704 -3.43 -11.48 43.74
C LYS A 704 -4.90 -11.37 44.09
N SER A 705 -5.77 -11.95 43.27
CA SER A 705 -7.22 -11.94 43.54
C SER A 705 -7.57 -12.69 44.83
N ALA A 706 -8.56 -12.17 45.57
CA ALA A 706 -9.07 -12.82 46.78
C ALA A 706 -9.85 -14.10 46.44
N PRO A 707 -9.82 -15.14 47.31
CA PRO A 707 -10.63 -16.34 47.14
C PRO A 707 -12.13 -16.03 47.08
N ALA A 708 -12.81 -16.45 46.00
CA ALA A 708 -14.25 -16.26 45.81
C ALA A 708 -14.83 -17.28 44.81
N GLN A 709 -16.14 -17.53 44.90
CA GLN A 709 -16.88 -18.35 43.94
C GLN A 709 -18.07 -17.57 43.37
N PHE A 710 -18.31 -17.74 42.08
CA PHE A 710 -19.41 -17.13 41.34
C PHE A 710 -20.09 -18.18 40.48
N GLU A 711 -21.40 -18.05 40.28
CA GLU A 711 -22.17 -18.92 39.40
C GLU A 711 -23.38 -18.21 38.79
N THR A 712 -23.72 -18.59 37.56
CA THR A 712 -24.95 -18.16 36.89
C THR A 712 -25.52 -19.28 36.03
N ASP A 713 -26.85 -19.38 36.06
CA ASP A 713 -27.68 -20.19 35.16
C ASP A 713 -28.46 -19.29 34.18
N PHE A 714 -28.13 -18.00 34.14
CA PHE A 714 -28.79 -16.95 33.34
C PHE A 714 -30.27 -16.69 33.69
N SER A 715 -30.82 -17.30 34.74
CA SER A 715 -32.24 -17.15 35.12
C SER A 715 -32.63 -15.75 35.57
N LYS A 716 -31.64 -14.93 35.96
CA LYS A 716 -31.82 -13.55 36.38
C LYS A 716 -31.71 -12.55 35.23
N ASN A 717 -31.32 -12.99 34.04
CA ASN A 717 -31.13 -12.14 32.87
C ASN A 717 -32.40 -12.05 32.01
N ASN A 718 -32.55 -10.97 31.26
CA ASN A 718 -33.69 -10.78 30.36
C ASN A 718 -33.57 -11.68 29.12
N VAL A 719 -34.62 -12.42 28.80
CA VAL A 719 -34.70 -13.23 27.59
C VAL A 719 -34.72 -12.33 26.35
N GLY A 720 -33.94 -12.68 25.33
CA GLY A 720 -33.83 -11.96 24.06
C GLY A 720 -32.74 -10.88 24.04
N GLU A 721 -32.06 -10.65 25.16
CA GLU A 721 -31.02 -9.63 25.29
C GLU A 721 -29.67 -10.27 25.64
N THR A 722 -28.58 -9.53 25.40
CA THR A 722 -27.28 -9.84 26.02
C THR A 722 -27.35 -9.51 27.50
N PRO A 723 -26.82 -10.36 28.41
CA PRO A 723 -26.71 -10.04 29.82
C PRO A 723 -26.07 -8.66 30.05
N SER A 724 -26.72 -7.79 30.82
CA SER A 724 -26.28 -6.41 31.03
C SER A 724 -25.06 -6.27 31.95
N ASP A 725 -24.74 -7.32 32.70
CA ASP A 725 -23.58 -7.46 33.58
C ASP A 725 -22.39 -8.15 32.90
N TRP A 726 -22.32 -8.08 31.56
CA TRP A 726 -21.27 -8.71 30.77
C TRP A 726 -20.75 -7.76 29.69
N THR A 727 -19.42 -7.71 29.55
CA THR A 727 -18.71 -6.85 28.60
C THR A 727 -18.19 -7.64 27.40
N ARG A 728 -18.34 -7.09 26.19
CA ARG A 728 -17.79 -7.67 24.96
C ARG A 728 -16.29 -7.37 24.84
N PHE A 729 -15.53 -8.37 24.41
CA PHE A 729 -14.10 -8.26 24.10
C PHE A 729 -13.84 -8.71 22.66
N TRP A 730 -12.82 -8.09 22.05
CA TRP A 730 -12.34 -8.35 20.69
C TRP A 730 -13.36 -7.97 19.60
N ASN A 731 -13.79 -8.89 18.74
CA ASN A 731 -14.78 -8.60 17.71
C ASN A 731 -16.22 -8.74 18.24
N ASP A 732 -17.13 -7.95 17.67
CA ASP A 732 -18.55 -8.04 17.98
C ASP A 732 -19.15 -9.38 17.53
N SER A 733 -20.14 -9.84 18.30
CA SER A 733 -20.87 -11.08 18.03
C SER A 733 -22.25 -11.05 18.70
N ASN A 734 -23.15 -11.93 18.27
CA ASN A 734 -24.49 -12.05 18.85
C ASN A 734 -24.48 -12.92 20.11
N TRP A 735 -24.89 -12.34 21.23
CA TRP A 735 -25.01 -13.01 22.52
C TRP A 735 -26.43 -12.81 23.04
N THR A 736 -27.22 -13.88 23.12
CA THR A 736 -28.66 -13.78 23.40
C THR A 736 -29.08 -14.77 24.47
N VAL A 737 -29.70 -14.31 25.55
CA VAL A 737 -30.34 -15.21 26.50
C VAL A 737 -31.60 -15.81 25.87
N ARG A 738 -31.67 -17.13 25.80
CA ARG A 738 -32.81 -17.90 25.29
C ARG A 738 -33.58 -18.54 26.44
N GLU A 739 -34.85 -18.81 26.22
CA GLU A 739 -35.70 -19.60 27.12
C GLU A 739 -35.92 -21.03 26.56
N ASN A 740 -36.31 -21.96 27.43
CA ASN A 740 -36.63 -23.37 27.11
C ASN A 740 -35.49 -24.20 26.47
N PRO A 741 -34.42 -24.53 27.21
CA PRO A 741 -34.11 -24.10 28.58
C PRO A 741 -33.47 -22.70 28.60
N ILE A 742 -33.44 -22.09 29.79
CA ILE A 742 -32.70 -20.84 30.00
C ILE A 742 -31.21 -21.09 29.75
N ARG A 743 -30.61 -20.29 28.87
CA ARG A 743 -29.19 -20.40 28.46
C ARG A 743 -28.74 -19.15 27.70
N LEU A 744 -27.44 -18.92 27.63
CA LEU A 744 -26.84 -17.94 26.73
C LEU A 744 -26.48 -18.59 25.39
N GLU A 745 -27.08 -18.12 24.32
CA GLU A 745 -26.74 -18.52 22.94
C GLU A 745 -25.74 -17.52 22.35
N HIS A 746 -24.66 -18.05 21.77
CA HIS A 746 -23.65 -17.32 21.03
C HIS A 746 -23.70 -17.71 19.55
N ASP A 747 -23.96 -16.71 18.70
CA ASP A 747 -23.97 -16.81 17.24
C ASP A 747 -22.96 -15.81 16.66
N VAL A 748 -22.06 -16.30 15.80
CA VAL A 748 -20.93 -15.51 15.27
C VAL A 748 -21.29 -15.04 13.85
N GLU A 749 -21.65 -13.77 13.69
CA GLU A 749 -22.09 -13.22 12.39
C GLU A 749 -20.95 -12.90 11.42
N ALA A 750 -19.77 -12.54 11.95
CA ALA A 750 -18.58 -12.20 11.17
C ALA A 750 -17.39 -12.98 11.72
N GLY A 751 -16.69 -13.72 10.85
CA GLY A 751 -15.53 -14.52 11.25
C GLY A 751 -14.46 -13.69 11.97
N GLY A 752 -13.81 -14.26 12.99
CA GLY A 752 -12.86 -13.55 13.85
C GLY A 752 -13.07 -13.90 15.32
N ARG A 753 -12.08 -13.62 16.19
CA ARG A 753 -12.19 -13.95 17.62
C ARG A 753 -13.14 -12.99 18.31
N SER A 754 -14.13 -13.50 19.02
CA SER A 754 -15.05 -12.74 19.86
C SER A 754 -15.09 -13.33 21.27
N ALA A 755 -15.27 -12.47 22.26
CA ALA A 755 -15.41 -12.88 23.65
C ALA A 755 -16.47 -12.04 24.39
N LEU A 756 -17.04 -12.64 25.43
CA LEU A 756 -17.94 -12.00 26.37
C LEU A 756 -17.48 -12.33 27.78
N ALA A 757 -17.07 -11.31 28.53
CA ALA A 757 -16.53 -11.41 29.88
C ALA A 757 -17.59 -11.05 30.92
N TRP A 758 -17.55 -11.71 32.08
CA TRP A 758 -18.51 -11.47 33.16
C TRP A 758 -18.03 -10.37 34.11
N ASP A 759 -18.73 -9.24 34.16
CA ASP A 759 -18.29 -8.04 34.87
C ASP A 759 -18.25 -8.25 36.39
N LEU A 760 -19.16 -9.06 36.93
CA LEU A 760 -19.28 -9.32 38.37
C LEU A 760 -18.01 -9.95 38.95
N VAL A 761 -17.32 -10.79 38.17
CA VAL A 761 -16.08 -11.45 38.59
C VAL A 761 -14.91 -10.47 38.56
N GLY A 762 -14.91 -9.56 37.58
CA GLY A 762 -13.83 -8.60 37.35
C GLY A 762 -12.57 -9.24 36.74
N GLU A 763 -11.50 -8.44 36.66
CA GLU A 763 -10.18 -8.92 36.24
C GLU A 763 -9.60 -9.83 37.31
N ILE A 764 -9.18 -11.04 36.91
CA ILE A 764 -8.55 -12.00 37.80
C ILE A 764 -7.04 -11.91 37.64
N ARG A 765 -6.30 -11.86 38.76
CA ARG A 765 -4.85 -11.93 38.81
C ARG A 765 -4.43 -13.19 39.58
N GLY A 766 -3.85 -14.16 38.87
CA GLY A 766 -3.41 -15.44 39.43
C GLY A 766 -4.35 -16.62 39.18
N ASP A 767 -4.63 -17.39 40.22
CA ASP A 767 -5.28 -18.70 40.14
C ASP A 767 -6.79 -18.58 39.88
N VAL A 768 -7.27 -19.38 38.92
CA VAL A 768 -8.68 -19.38 38.50
C VAL A 768 -9.08 -20.75 37.97
N GLU A 769 -10.31 -21.15 38.29
CA GLU A 769 -11.00 -22.24 37.64
C GLU A 769 -12.30 -21.72 37.04
N VAL A 770 -12.63 -22.17 35.83
CA VAL A 770 -13.92 -21.92 35.18
C VAL A 770 -14.57 -23.24 34.80
N ALA A 771 -15.89 -23.30 34.93
CA ALA A 771 -16.71 -24.44 34.55
C ALA A 771 -17.90 -23.99 33.70
N GLY A 772 -18.10 -24.62 32.56
CA GLY A 772 -19.22 -24.34 31.67
C GLY A 772 -20.04 -25.58 31.36
N LEU A 773 -21.36 -25.42 31.26
CA LEU A 773 -22.26 -26.42 30.68
C LEU A 773 -22.65 -25.95 29.28
N VAL A 774 -22.17 -26.66 28.26
CA VAL A 774 -22.20 -26.18 26.87
C VAL A 774 -22.76 -27.21 25.89
N LYS A 775 -23.48 -26.72 24.88
CA LYS A 775 -23.97 -27.48 23.74
C LYS A 775 -23.68 -26.69 22.46
N ALA A 776 -23.48 -27.37 21.34
CA ALA A 776 -23.16 -26.69 20.08
C ALA A 776 -23.83 -27.32 18.86
N PHE A 777 -24.10 -26.49 17.85
CA PHE A 777 -24.70 -26.86 16.56
C PHE A 777 -23.90 -26.27 15.39
N GLY A 778 -23.99 -26.89 14.21
CA GLY A 778 -23.45 -26.32 12.95
C GLY A 778 -22.38 -27.18 12.27
N ASN A 779 -21.71 -26.63 11.27
CA ASN A 779 -20.70 -27.36 10.47
C ASN A 779 -19.31 -26.76 10.72
N GLY A 780 -18.59 -27.27 11.71
CA GLY A 780 -17.28 -26.75 12.10
C GLY A 780 -16.37 -27.78 12.75
N THR A 781 -15.09 -27.47 12.90
CA THR A 781 -14.10 -28.42 13.45
C THR A 781 -13.91 -28.29 14.97
N THR A 782 -14.13 -27.10 15.53
CA THR A 782 -14.21 -26.86 16.99
C THR A 782 -15.68 -26.84 17.40
N LEU A 783 -15.98 -27.47 18.54
CA LEU A 783 -17.34 -27.57 19.09
C LEU A 783 -17.66 -26.35 19.95
N PHE A 784 -16.79 -26.00 20.91
CA PHE A 784 -16.90 -24.81 21.77
C PHE A 784 -15.51 -24.40 22.27
N GLN A 785 -15.40 -23.19 22.84
CA GLN A 785 -14.22 -22.74 23.57
C GLN A 785 -14.62 -22.22 24.95
N LEU A 786 -13.87 -22.61 25.99
CA LEU A 786 -14.03 -22.14 27.37
C LEU A 786 -12.77 -21.37 27.77
N PRO A 787 -12.78 -20.03 27.71
CA PRO A 787 -11.63 -19.19 27.99
C PRO A 787 -11.45 -18.83 29.47
N LEU A 788 -10.21 -18.53 29.84
CA LEU A 788 -9.83 -17.74 31.01
C LEU A 788 -8.76 -16.72 30.63
N HIS A 789 -8.63 -15.68 31.46
CA HIS A 789 -7.69 -14.56 31.26
C HIS A 789 -7.91 -13.83 29.91
N ILE A 790 -9.15 -13.60 29.52
CA ILE A 790 -9.54 -12.77 28.38
C ILE A 790 -8.99 -11.36 28.60
N SER A 791 -8.15 -10.87 27.69
CA SER A 791 -7.66 -9.49 27.70
C SER A 791 -7.17 -9.07 26.30
N GLY A 792 -6.68 -7.84 26.19
CA GLY A 792 -6.31 -7.23 24.91
C GLY A 792 -7.52 -6.79 24.09
N ASN A 793 -7.24 -6.12 22.98
CA ASN A 793 -8.25 -5.64 22.04
C ASN A 793 -8.24 -6.49 20.76
N SER A 794 -9.17 -6.23 19.84
CA SER A 794 -9.09 -6.82 18.49
C SER A 794 -7.71 -6.51 17.87
N GLY A 795 -7.01 -7.55 17.40
CA GLY A 795 -5.63 -7.43 16.91
C GLY A 795 -4.52 -7.46 17.97
N SER A 796 -4.87 -7.67 19.24
CA SER A 796 -3.92 -7.94 20.35
C SER A 796 -4.50 -8.95 21.35
N GLU A 797 -5.32 -9.90 20.90
CA GLU A 797 -6.09 -10.76 21.81
C GLU A 797 -5.20 -11.69 22.65
N ASN A 798 -5.53 -11.79 23.93
CA ASN A 798 -4.84 -12.65 24.91
C ASN A 798 -5.87 -13.53 25.65
N SER A 799 -5.62 -14.84 25.71
CA SER A 799 -6.39 -15.77 26.55
C SER A 799 -5.73 -17.15 26.62
N TYR A 800 -6.02 -17.90 27.68
CA TYR A 800 -6.00 -19.36 27.58
C TYR A 800 -7.41 -19.86 27.35
N TYR A 801 -7.55 -20.96 26.63
CA TYR A 801 -8.87 -21.59 26.51
C TYR A 801 -8.79 -23.08 26.26
N LEU A 802 -9.81 -23.77 26.77
CA LEU A 802 -10.08 -25.17 26.51
C LEU A 802 -11.01 -25.27 25.30
N ASP A 803 -10.72 -26.14 24.35
CA ASP A 803 -11.68 -26.48 23.31
C ASP A 803 -11.85 -27.99 23.13
N LEU A 804 -13.02 -28.39 22.64
CA LEU A 804 -13.32 -29.75 22.22
C LEU A 804 -13.53 -29.76 20.70
N ARG A 805 -12.83 -30.67 20.01
CA ARG A 805 -12.93 -30.86 18.56
C ARG A 805 -13.94 -31.95 18.23
N THR A 806 -14.63 -31.82 17.10
CA THR A 806 -15.56 -32.86 16.59
C THR A 806 -14.88 -34.21 16.37
N ALA A 807 -13.57 -34.22 16.13
CA ALA A 807 -12.75 -35.43 16.04
C ALA A 807 -12.48 -36.14 17.39
N GLY A 808 -13.05 -35.65 18.50
CA GLY A 808 -12.86 -36.23 19.83
C GLY A 808 -11.55 -35.85 20.51
N THR A 809 -11.07 -34.62 20.29
CA THR A 809 -9.82 -34.13 20.91
C THR A 809 -10.10 -32.91 21.77
N VAL A 810 -9.71 -32.96 23.04
CA VAL A 810 -9.70 -31.81 23.95
C VAL A 810 -8.33 -31.13 23.90
N ARG A 811 -8.29 -29.80 23.88
CA ARG A 811 -7.03 -29.03 23.78
C ARG A 811 -7.02 -27.85 24.74
N ILE A 812 -5.85 -27.56 25.29
CA ILE A 812 -5.53 -26.26 25.91
C ILE A 812 -4.76 -25.45 24.88
N ASN A 813 -5.24 -24.24 24.62
CA ASN A 813 -4.70 -23.32 23.65
C ASN A 813 -4.40 -21.96 24.31
N ARG A 814 -3.57 -21.17 23.64
CA ARG A 814 -3.20 -19.81 24.02
C ARG A 814 -3.38 -18.87 22.83
N ASN A 815 -4.02 -17.73 23.10
CA ASN A 815 -3.88 -16.51 22.32
C ASN A 815 -2.92 -15.59 23.07
N LEU A 816 -1.89 -15.06 22.40
CA LEU A 816 -0.96 -14.08 22.96
C LEU A 816 -0.62 -13.05 21.89
N ASN A 817 -1.03 -11.80 22.09
CA ASN A 817 -0.95 -10.69 21.12
C ASN A 817 -1.44 -11.13 19.73
N SER A 818 -2.64 -11.70 19.68
CA SER A 818 -3.25 -12.31 18.48
C SER A 818 -2.59 -13.59 17.96
N GLY A 819 -1.35 -13.91 18.32
CA GLY A 819 -0.71 -15.18 17.99
C GLY A 819 -1.47 -16.38 18.61
N PHE A 820 -1.67 -17.44 17.83
CA PHE A 820 -2.34 -18.67 18.27
C PHE A 820 -1.34 -19.79 18.53
N THR A 821 -1.51 -20.54 19.62
CA THR A 821 -0.72 -21.74 19.90
C THR A 821 -1.57 -22.81 20.56
N THR A 822 -1.57 -24.04 20.03
CA THR A 822 -2.06 -25.21 20.76
C THR A 822 -0.95 -25.70 21.68
N LEU A 823 -1.13 -25.55 22.99
CA LEU A 823 -0.13 -25.94 23.99
C LEU A 823 -0.13 -27.45 24.22
N LYS A 824 -1.32 -28.04 24.35
CA LYS A 824 -1.48 -29.47 24.59
C LYS A 824 -2.83 -29.98 24.10
N ASN A 825 -2.87 -31.25 23.70
CA ASN A 825 -4.10 -31.92 23.30
C ASN A 825 -4.10 -33.39 23.74
N LYS A 826 -5.30 -33.97 23.85
CA LYS A 826 -5.52 -35.40 24.12
C LYS A 826 -6.86 -35.86 23.55
N LYS A 827 -6.95 -37.13 23.16
CA LYS A 827 -8.21 -37.74 22.74
C LYS A 827 -9.11 -38.03 23.95
N VAL A 828 -10.39 -37.70 23.87
CA VAL A 828 -11.37 -38.02 24.92
C VAL A 828 -11.81 -39.50 24.83
N PRO A 829 -12.22 -40.14 25.95
CA PRO A 829 -12.56 -41.56 25.98
C PRO A 829 -13.99 -41.89 25.49
N PHE A 830 -14.73 -40.89 25.00
CA PHE A 830 -16.10 -41.02 24.52
C PHE A 830 -16.23 -40.49 23.08
N THR A 831 -17.34 -40.83 22.42
CA THR A 831 -17.68 -40.25 21.12
C THR A 831 -18.24 -38.85 21.32
N VAL A 832 -17.68 -37.87 20.61
CA VAL A 832 -18.22 -36.51 20.61
C VAL A 832 -19.39 -36.45 19.63
N GLU A 833 -20.54 -35.99 20.13
CA GLU A 833 -21.78 -35.85 19.39
C GLU A 833 -22.20 -34.37 19.41
N GLU A 834 -22.73 -33.89 18.29
CA GLU A 834 -23.37 -32.57 18.25
C GLU A 834 -24.72 -32.62 18.98
N ASP A 835 -25.28 -31.45 19.33
CA ASP A 835 -26.53 -31.35 20.09
C ASP A 835 -26.52 -32.14 21.41
N THR A 836 -25.34 -32.34 22.00
CA THR A 836 -25.15 -32.97 23.30
C THR A 836 -24.57 -31.96 24.28
N TRP A 837 -25.10 -31.96 25.50
CA TRP A 837 -24.59 -31.13 26.59
C TRP A 837 -23.31 -31.73 27.17
N TYR A 838 -22.28 -30.91 27.30
CA TYR A 838 -21.00 -31.26 27.90
C TYR A 838 -20.70 -30.36 29.09
N GLN A 839 -20.19 -30.95 30.17
CA GLN A 839 -19.53 -30.19 31.23
C GLN A 839 -18.06 -30.03 30.87
N ALA A 840 -17.55 -28.81 30.91
CA ALA A 840 -16.16 -28.48 30.64
C ALA A 840 -15.56 -27.69 31.81
N VAL A 841 -14.32 -27.99 32.16
CA VAL A 841 -13.57 -27.31 33.22
C VAL A 841 -12.18 -26.96 32.72
N LEU A 842 -11.79 -25.70 32.91
CA LEU A 842 -10.43 -25.22 32.70
C LEU A 842 -9.93 -24.54 33.97
N GLN A 843 -8.74 -24.93 34.43
CA GLN A 843 -8.09 -24.40 35.62
C GLN A 843 -6.70 -23.87 35.26
N ARG A 844 -6.33 -22.77 35.89
CA ARG A 844 -4.96 -22.28 36.01
C ARG A 844 -4.58 -22.19 37.49
N GLU A 845 -3.54 -22.90 37.88
CA GLU A 845 -2.95 -22.88 39.23
C GLU A 845 -1.44 -22.63 39.10
N GLY A 846 -0.98 -21.46 39.52
CA GLY A 846 0.34 -20.96 39.13
C GLY A 846 0.50 -20.99 37.61
N ASN A 847 1.56 -21.63 37.12
CA ASN A 847 1.81 -21.79 35.68
C ASN A 847 1.18 -23.07 35.11
N MET A 848 0.46 -23.86 35.91
CA MET A 848 -0.14 -25.13 35.46
C MET A 848 -1.57 -24.90 34.97
N LEU A 849 -1.80 -25.22 33.70
CA LEU A 849 -3.12 -25.25 33.07
C LEU A 849 -3.64 -26.69 33.03
N ARG A 850 -4.89 -26.89 33.42
CA ARG A 850 -5.54 -28.21 33.45
C ARG A 850 -6.94 -28.15 32.88
N GLY A 851 -7.29 -29.16 32.09
CA GLY A 851 -8.55 -29.20 31.35
C GLY A 851 -9.20 -30.57 31.37
N LYS A 852 -10.53 -30.60 31.45
CA LYS A 852 -11.33 -31.83 31.28
C LYS A 852 -12.73 -31.52 30.78
N VAL A 853 -13.29 -32.44 30.00
CA VAL A 853 -14.63 -32.38 29.42
C VAL A 853 -15.29 -33.76 29.50
N TRP A 854 -16.59 -33.81 29.81
CA TRP A 854 -17.37 -35.05 29.82
C TRP A 854 -18.84 -34.79 29.46
N PRO A 855 -19.58 -35.80 28.93
CA PRO A 855 -21.02 -35.67 28.68
C PRO A 855 -21.77 -35.33 29.98
N PHE A 856 -22.71 -34.38 29.90
CA PHE A 856 -23.50 -33.99 31.06
C PHE A 856 -24.41 -35.13 31.53
N GLY A 857 -24.44 -35.37 32.85
CA GLY A 857 -25.12 -36.51 33.47
C GLY A 857 -24.22 -37.73 33.70
N GLU A 858 -22.99 -37.73 33.18
CA GLU A 858 -21.95 -38.68 33.57
C GLU A 858 -21.11 -38.15 34.75
N ALA A 859 -20.40 -39.04 35.44
CA ALA A 859 -19.53 -38.68 36.55
C ALA A 859 -18.32 -37.87 36.08
N GLU A 860 -17.95 -36.84 36.86
CA GLU A 860 -16.76 -36.04 36.61
C GLU A 860 -15.50 -36.93 36.60
N PRO A 861 -14.61 -36.81 35.59
CA PRO A 861 -13.35 -37.54 35.58
C PRO A 861 -12.50 -37.21 36.82
N GLU A 862 -12.02 -38.26 37.50
CA GLU A 862 -11.12 -38.14 38.67
C GLU A 862 -9.79 -37.46 38.28
N GLU A 863 -9.26 -37.81 37.11
CA GLU A 863 -7.99 -37.28 36.58
C GLU A 863 -8.22 -36.16 35.58
N TRP A 864 -7.29 -35.19 35.55
CA TRP A 864 -7.25 -34.18 34.50
C TRP A 864 -6.97 -34.83 33.15
N GLN A 865 -7.72 -34.43 32.13
CA GLN A 865 -7.58 -35.04 30.82
C GLN A 865 -6.36 -34.43 30.09
N VAL A 866 -6.17 -33.12 30.18
CA VAL A 866 -5.06 -32.41 29.56
C VAL A 866 -4.42 -31.46 30.58
N GLU A 867 -3.08 -31.46 30.63
CA GLU A 867 -2.30 -30.61 31.54
C GLU A 867 -1.07 -30.06 30.80
N VAL A 868 -0.71 -28.80 31.06
CA VAL A 868 0.46 -28.14 30.49
C VAL A 868 0.95 -27.01 31.38
N VAL A 869 2.26 -26.77 31.39
CA VAL A 869 2.86 -25.61 32.07
C VAL A 869 3.08 -24.51 31.04
N ASP A 870 2.56 -23.31 31.30
CA ASP A 870 2.80 -22.10 30.51
C ASP A 870 2.77 -20.88 31.45
N GLU A 871 3.78 -20.01 31.32
CA GLU A 871 3.97 -18.82 32.17
C GLU A 871 3.70 -17.51 31.43
N SER A 872 3.25 -17.57 30.17
CA SER A 872 3.20 -16.42 29.26
C SER A 872 2.03 -15.48 29.52
N HIS A 873 1.11 -15.86 30.42
CA HIS A 873 -0.12 -15.14 30.69
C HIS A 873 -0.67 -15.52 32.07
N ASP A 874 -1.12 -14.55 32.85
CA ASP A 874 -1.50 -14.77 34.26
C ASP A 874 -2.61 -13.86 34.79
N ARG A 875 -3.16 -13.00 33.94
CA ARG A 875 -4.25 -12.08 34.31
C ARG A 875 -5.26 -11.85 33.18
N GLY A 876 -6.49 -11.56 33.56
CA GLY A 876 -7.55 -11.14 32.65
C GLY A 876 -8.92 -11.58 33.13
N TYR A 877 -9.93 -11.39 32.28
CA TYR A 877 -11.32 -11.71 32.60
C TYR A 877 -11.68 -13.17 32.28
N VAL A 878 -12.86 -13.60 32.70
CA VAL A 878 -13.41 -14.93 32.40
C VAL A 878 -14.77 -14.79 31.76
N GLY A 879 -15.14 -15.77 30.95
CA GLY A 879 -16.43 -15.80 30.29
C GLY A 879 -16.43 -16.78 29.12
N PHE A 880 -16.91 -16.32 27.97
CA PHE A 880 -17.07 -17.14 26.78
C PHE A 880 -16.32 -16.56 25.59
N SER A 881 -15.91 -17.42 24.67
CA SER A 881 -15.32 -16.99 23.40
C SER A 881 -15.64 -17.97 22.29
N HIS A 882 -15.63 -17.49 21.05
CA HIS A 882 -15.56 -18.34 19.87
C HIS A 882 -14.96 -17.59 18.68
N VAL A 883 -14.72 -18.29 17.58
CA VAL A 883 -14.08 -17.71 16.37
C VAL A 883 -14.81 -18.00 15.05
N SER A 884 -15.58 -19.10 14.99
CA SER A 884 -16.15 -19.63 13.76
C SER A 884 -17.60 -19.17 13.59
N ASP A 885 -17.91 -18.58 12.45
CA ASP A 885 -19.27 -18.20 11.98
C ASP A 885 -20.16 -19.41 11.66
N THR A 886 -19.58 -20.60 11.52
CA THR A 886 -20.31 -21.83 11.22
C THR A 886 -20.85 -22.59 12.45
N ARG A 887 -20.73 -22.03 13.66
CA ARG A 887 -21.11 -22.69 14.92
C ARG A 887 -21.93 -21.78 15.83
N VAL A 888 -22.99 -22.35 16.41
CA VAL A 888 -23.77 -21.73 17.48
C VAL A 888 -23.50 -22.48 18.79
N ASN A 889 -23.11 -21.73 19.84
CA ASN A 889 -22.85 -22.28 21.17
C ASN A 889 -23.93 -21.87 22.18
N ASP A 890 -24.50 -22.86 22.86
CA ASP A 890 -25.46 -22.70 23.93
C ASP A 890 -24.78 -22.98 25.28
N TRP A 891 -24.85 -22.03 26.21
CA TRP A 891 -24.29 -22.13 27.56
C TRP A 891 -25.40 -22.07 28.61
N ALA A 892 -25.68 -23.19 29.28
CA ALA A 892 -26.75 -23.25 30.29
C ALA A 892 -26.27 -22.87 31.70
N TYR A 893 -24.96 -22.89 31.94
CA TYR A 893 -24.38 -22.60 33.25
C TYR A 893 -22.93 -22.15 33.11
N PHE A 894 -22.52 -21.24 34.00
CA PHE A 894 -21.13 -20.83 34.16
C PHE A 894 -20.78 -20.65 35.62
N GLY A 895 -19.76 -21.37 36.07
CA GLY A 895 -19.18 -21.27 37.40
C GLY A 895 -17.75 -20.77 37.32
N VAL A 896 -17.35 -19.94 38.29
CA VAL A 896 -15.99 -19.40 38.41
C VAL A 896 -15.53 -19.56 39.85
N GLY A 897 -14.32 -20.07 40.03
CA GLY A 897 -13.59 -20.07 41.29
C GLY A 897 -12.31 -19.25 41.14
N VAL A 898 -12.08 -18.31 42.03
CA VAL A 898 -10.95 -17.37 42.00
C VAL A 898 -10.09 -17.58 43.24
N GLY A 899 -8.79 -17.32 43.15
CA GLY A 899 -7.89 -17.35 44.31
C GLY A 899 -7.68 -18.76 44.86
N GLY A 900 -7.76 -19.78 44.01
CA GLY A 900 -7.60 -21.19 44.37
C GLY A 900 -8.89 -21.91 44.77
N GLU A 901 -10.05 -21.23 44.78
CA GLU A 901 -11.34 -21.88 44.95
C GLU A 901 -11.73 -22.67 43.68
N PRO A 902 -12.36 -23.85 43.80
CA PRO A 902 -12.88 -24.58 42.65
C PRO A 902 -14.09 -23.86 42.06
N ALA A 903 -14.30 -23.96 40.75
CA ALA A 903 -15.51 -23.42 40.13
C ALA A 903 -16.73 -24.27 40.49
N PRO A 904 -17.86 -23.66 40.90
CA PRO A 904 -19.13 -24.37 41.01
C PRO A 904 -19.46 -25.15 39.72
N ARG A 905 -20.02 -26.35 39.86
CA ARG A 905 -20.44 -27.20 38.73
C ARG A 905 -21.93 -27.06 38.50
N ALA A 906 -22.37 -27.31 37.28
CA ALA A 906 -23.79 -27.24 36.95
C ALA A 906 -24.58 -28.30 37.75
N PRO A 907 -25.70 -27.94 38.39
CA PRO A 907 -26.48 -28.88 39.16
C PRO A 907 -27.19 -29.91 38.27
N GLU A 908 -27.33 -31.16 38.76
CA GLU A 908 -27.93 -32.27 37.99
C GLU A 908 -29.40 -32.01 37.57
N ASP A 909 -30.09 -31.11 38.26
CA ASP A 909 -31.47 -30.74 37.99
C ASP A 909 -31.65 -29.44 37.21
N ILE A 910 -30.60 -28.87 36.62
CA ILE A 910 -30.63 -27.58 35.89
C ILE A 910 -31.70 -27.50 34.78
N PHE A 911 -32.04 -28.63 34.16
CA PHE A 911 -33.06 -28.68 33.09
C PHE A 911 -34.44 -29.17 33.57
N LYS A 912 -34.62 -29.43 34.87
CA LYS A 912 -35.94 -29.79 35.40
C LYS A 912 -36.80 -28.53 35.50
N PRO A 913 -38.11 -28.61 35.18
CA PRO A 913 -39.01 -27.48 35.40
C PRO A 913 -39.00 -27.12 36.89
N SER A 914 -38.74 -25.85 37.20
CA SER A 914 -38.83 -25.28 38.55
C SER A 914 -40.24 -25.33 39.12
#